data_AF-A0A9C8M1R6-F1
#
_entry.id   AF-A0A9C8M1R6-F1
#
_cell.length_a   1.000
_cell.length_b   1.000
_cell.length_c   1.000
_cell.angle_alpha   90.00
_cell.angle_beta   90.00
_cell.angle_gamma   90.00
#
_symmetry.space_group_name_H-M   'P 1'
#
loop_
_entity.id
_entity.type
_entity.pdbx_description
1 polymer ?
#
loop_
_entity_poly.entity_id
_entity_poly.type
_entity_poly.pdbx_seq_one_letter_code
_entity_poly.pdbx_strand_id
1 'polypeptide(L)'
;MAARIPTVIISLLLVLGCSNRGIESQILAPDITTVQQNTIADFHAANRFIWGAWDIVIEADRESVEIIPVRTADIHLNVVKLLETPPCYGCLTITNIHIVGPNVLEADVTLKHPFPGLAKYTGFDVRGIFIAQSDFTFPVSGRKTAVGDNVPKLINADGYTSLFNPTDFPPDSPGFPALKYIPGKFSTGGDLSATLNPFIAYRKEMPRRMFPSGGSETRTFRIYAPPGPIHFGYAVDANWVPVENVTDPLVDFPPEANCMEAYKLDVKIDESNSSWGSSAPISVEVFDAQGIETISSVIVEVPALFDGVEILNFDYQTGPDSFIFAGEIPNADAALFGDYPALVKVIDFATDPNLGAVDAWYVANAHVKQGWARSWGGTGFWNRANSVAIDQSGNILVAGSIDGPTDMDPGPGEDIHFPENAYDASLSKFSPEGEFIWARTWGGSEYEEVYDVAVDTLGNAYVLGFFRGTVDFDPGPGEEIYTSLGSGFNLFISKFNSNGDFVWVRTWLTTGWLYSTSVAVSDTGGVFVAGQFSGSVDFNPGPGEDILTAGIGYDAVLFKLDTDGNYHWVRSWGSPAAGKDGATTVAVNSAGYAYVTGFFSKTADFDPGPSEDIRIAEGSSDAFLCFYSPDGNYLGAWTWGGMESSTEGHSVAVSGLDIYVAGTFRGIVDMDPGSGEDIHESFPTWNDVFLSKFNAAAGFQWAKSWGGPGNDTVEVVSVNSSGIFIIGGFSDTVDFDPGPGEEIRTADDTRHMFLTAFTPGGNFLWVNTWDSGSTAVNDGATGLAASHDGFVYMSGNFRGTVDFDPTDGTDNHTAGSVYKAFLMKLLPDGSW
;
A
#
# COMPACT_ATOMS: atom_id res chain seq x y z
N MET A 1 -9.88 22.04 -59.85
CA MET A 1 -10.31 22.07 -61.27
C MET A 1 -10.71 20.66 -61.66
N ALA A 2 -12.02 20.35 -61.66
CA ALA A 2 -12.88 20.22 -62.86
C ALA A 2 -12.67 18.85 -63.55
N ALA A 3 -13.64 17.99 -63.88
CA ALA A 3 -15.10 18.06 -64.05
C ALA A 3 -15.64 16.59 -64.00
N ARG A 4 -16.72 16.25 -63.26
CA ARG A 4 -18.17 16.19 -63.68
C ARG A 4 -18.50 14.98 -64.59
N ILE A 5 -19.42 14.04 -64.22
CA ILE A 5 -20.88 13.94 -64.61
C ILE A 5 -21.31 12.43 -64.50
N PRO A 6 -22.59 11.98 -64.31
CA PRO A 6 -23.79 12.52 -63.64
C PRO A 6 -24.75 11.49 -62.90
N THR A 7 -25.60 12.05 -62.02
CA THR A 7 -27.07 11.87 -61.81
C THR A 7 -27.79 10.49 -61.85
N VAL A 8 -28.54 10.16 -60.76
CA VAL A 8 -29.98 9.77 -60.76
C VAL A 8 -30.68 10.34 -59.50
N ILE A 9 -31.95 10.73 -59.66
CA ILE A 9 -32.86 11.55 -58.83
C ILE A 9 -33.81 10.65 -57.98
N ILE A 10 -34.53 11.25 -57.02
CA ILE A 10 -35.89 10.91 -56.47
C ILE A 10 -35.83 10.31 -55.04
N SER A 11 -36.56 10.74 -54.00
CA SER A 11 -37.46 11.87 -53.73
C SER A 11 -37.74 11.90 -52.23
N LEU A 12 -37.87 13.10 -51.67
CA LEU A 12 -38.32 13.38 -50.30
C LEU A 12 -39.84 13.15 -50.20
N LEU A 13 -40.29 12.30 -49.27
CA LEU A 13 -41.70 12.15 -48.92
C LEU A 13 -41.83 12.30 -47.39
N LEU A 14 -42.24 13.51 -47.00
CA LEU A 14 -42.81 13.82 -45.70
C LEU A 14 -44.06 12.96 -45.46
N VAL A 15 -44.06 12.17 -44.39
CA VAL A 15 -45.29 11.69 -43.76
C VAL A 15 -45.39 12.36 -42.39
N LEU A 16 -46.32 13.30 -42.31
CA LEU A 16 -46.86 13.85 -41.08
C LEU A 16 -47.49 12.72 -40.24
N GLY A 17 -46.80 12.32 -39.17
CA GLY A 17 -47.41 11.59 -38.06
C GLY A 17 -47.93 12.60 -37.03
N CYS A 18 -49.19 13.01 -37.15
CA CYS A 18 -49.87 13.74 -36.09
C CYS A 18 -50.09 12.82 -34.87
N SER A 19 -49.61 13.22 -33.68
CA SER A 19 -50.36 13.02 -32.43
C SER A 19 -49.82 13.92 -31.31
N ASN A 20 -49.91 15.23 -31.51
CA ASN A 20 -49.96 16.17 -30.38
C ASN A 20 -51.44 16.50 -30.14
N ARG A 21 -52.14 15.58 -29.46
CA ARG A 21 -53.44 15.85 -28.82
C ARG A 21 -53.41 15.19 -27.46
N GLY A 22 -53.57 15.99 -26.42
CA GLY A 22 -53.86 15.51 -25.08
C GLY A 22 -55.06 14.59 -25.13
N ILE A 23 -54.79 13.31 -24.94
CA ILE A 23 -55.76 12.33 -24.50
C ILE A 23 -55.32 12.05 -23.07
N GLU A 24 -56.13 12.43 -22.09
CA GLU A 24 -56.10 11.75 -20.79
C GLU A 24 -56.36 10.27 -21.10
N SER A 25 -55.30 9.48 -21.27
CA SER A 25 -55.43 8.04 -21.35
C SER A 25 -55.86 7.60 -19.96
N GLN A 26 -57.12 7.19 -19.80
CA GLN A 26 -57.48 6.41 -18.63
C GLN A 26 -56.50 5.24 -18.52
N ILE A 27 -55.87 5.13 -17.35
CA ILE A 27 -55.02 4.00 -16.98
C ILE A 27 -55.92 2.76 -17.01
N LEU A 28 -55.91 2.02 -18.11
CA LEU A 28 -56.61 0.73 -18.20
C LEU A 28 -55.76 -0.29 -17.44
N ALA A 29 -56.19 -0.59 -16.22
CA ALA A 29 -55.55 -1.62 -15.40
C ALA A 29 -55.73 -3.00 -16.08
N PRO A 30 -54.67 -3.81 -16.26
CA PRO A 30 -54.82 -5.11 -16.89
C PRO A 30 -55.70 -6.07 -16.09
N ASP A 31 -56.46 -6.88 -16.83
CA ASP A 31 -57.29 -7.96 -16.31
C ASP A 31 -56.39 -9.18 -15.96
N ILE A 32 -56.43 -9.55 -14.68
CA ILE A 32 -55.55 -10.52 -13.99
C ILE A 32 -56.26 -11.85 -13.68
N THR A 33 -57.53 -12.03 -14.07
CA THR A 33 -58.35 -13.19 -13.69
C THR A 33 -57.89 -14.54 -14.28
N THR A 34 -56.82 -14.58 -15.08
CA THR A 34 -56.30 -15.80 -15.72
C THR A 34 -55.04 -16.39 -15.08
N VAL A 35 -54.47 -15.76 -14.04
CA VAL A 35 -53.37 -16.37 -13.27
C VAL A 35 -54.00 -17.33 -12.25
N GLN A 36 -53.96 -18.63 -12.56
CA GLN A 36 -54.53 -19.66 -11.68
C GLN A 36 -53.93 -19.56 -10.27
N GLN A 37 -54.80 -19.67 -9.26
CA GLN A 37 -54.43 -19.81 -7.86
C GLN A 37 -53.61 -21.11 -7.68
N ASN A 38 -52.30 -21.01 -7.79
CA ASN A 38 -51.39 -22.09 -7.44
C ASN A 38 -51.15 -22.09 -5.92
N THR A 39 -50.76 -23.25 -5.40
CA THR A 39 -50.62 -23.49 -3.96
C THR A 39 -49.40 -22.77 -3.38
N ILE A 40 -49.33 -22.59 -2.06
CA ILE A 40 -48.26 -21.84 -1.34
C ILE A 40 -46.84 -22.28 -1.75
N ALA A 41 -46.64 -23.53 -2.17
CA ALA A 41 -45.35 -24.05 -2.63
C ALA A 41 -44.94 -23.56 -4.04
N ASP A 42 -45.88 -23.11 -4.88
CA ASP A 42 -45.64 -22.66 -6.26
C ASP A 42 -45.29 -21.16 -6.36
N PHE A 43 -45.24 -20.44 -5.23
CA PHE A 43 -45.16 -18.97 -5.21
C PHE A 43 -43.77 -18.41 -5.57
N HIS A 44 -42.70 -19.19 -5.45
CA HIS A 44 -41.34 -18.66 -5.42
C HIS A 44 -40.67 -18.55 -6.81
N ALA A 45 -40.81 -19.56 -7.66
CA ALA A 45 -40.26 -19.53 -9.03
C ALA A 45 -41.22 -18.90 -10.06
N ALA A 46 -42.53 -18.89 -9.80
CA ALA A 46 -43.54 -18.51 -10.80
C ALA A 46 -43.87 -17.01 -10.87
N ASN A 47 -43.38 -16.19 -9.91
CA ASN A 47 -43.81 -14.80 -9.71
C ASN A 47 -42.67 -13.77 -9.78
N ARG A 48 -41.45 -14.19 -10.14
CA ARG A 48 -40.30 -13.30 -10.37
C ARG A 48 -40.27 -12.88 -11.83
N PHE A 49 -40.24 -11.57 -12.10
CA PHE A 49 -40.34 -11.03 -13.45
C PHE A 49 -39.31 -9.94 -13.71
N ILE A 50 -38.71 -9.98 -14.91
CA ILE A 50 -37.95 -8.85 -15.44
C ILE A 50 -38.91 -7.71 -15.78
N TRP A 51 -38.84 -6.63 -15.01
CA TRP A 51 -39.60 -5.41 -15.20
C TRP A 51 -39.12 -4.56 -16.37
N GLY A 52 -37.81 -4.60 -16.65
CA GLY A 52 -37.22 -3.85 -17.75
C GLY A 52 -35.78 -4.26 -17.98
N ALA A 53 -35.31 -4.03 -19.21
CA ALA A 53 -33.93 -4.22 -19.60
C ALA A 53 -33.51 -3.10 -20.55
N TRP A 54 -32.27 -2.65 -20.41
CA TRP A 54 -31.69 -1.55 -21.15
C TRP A 54 -30.26 -1.93 -21.58
N ASP A 55 -29.91 -1.54 -22.80
CA ASP A 55 -28.52 -1.44 -23.25
C ASP A 55 -28.07 0.02 -23.03
N ILE A 56 -26.93 0.20 -22.38
CA ILE A 56 -26.45 1.50 -21.93
C ILE A 56 -25.08 1.75 -22.55
N VAL A 57 -24.96 2.91 -23.18
CA VAL A 57 -23.71 3.42 -23.72
C VAL A 57 -23.40 4.75 -23.04
N ILE A 58 -22.30 4.82 -22.29
CA ILE A 58 -21.75 6.09 -21.82
C ILE A 58 -20.64 6.45 -22.80
N GLU A 59 -20.76 7.59 -23.46
CA GLU A 59 -19.83 7.99 -24.51
C GLU A 59 -18.44 8.32 -23.95
N ALA A 60 -17.45 8.39 -24.85
CA ALA A 60 -16.06 8.66 -24.48
C ALA A 60 -15.87 10.01 -23.76
N ASP A 61 -16.79 10.97 -23.97
CA ASP A 61 -16.79 12.28 -23.29
C ASP A 61 -17.18 12.21 -21.81
N ARG A 62 -17.78 11.10 -21.36
CA ARG A 62 -18.28 10.88 -19.99
C ARG A 62 -19.31 11.93 -19.55
N GLU A 63 -19.95 12.60 -20.50
CA GLU A 63 -21.01 13.58 -20.25
C GLU A 63 -22.33 13.13 -20.88
N SER A 64 -22.27 12.28 -21.91
CA SER A 64 -23.45 11.78 -22.62
C SER A 64 -23.68 10.29 -22.38
N VAL A 65 -24.96 9.94 -22.19
CA VAL A 65 -25.42 8.57 -21.97
C VAL A 65 -26.60 8.26 -22.89
N GLU A 66 -26.49 7.17 -23.63
CA GLU A 66 -27.56 6.57 -24.39
C GLU A 66 -28.15 5.40 -23.60
N ILE A 67 -29.46 5.45 -23.36
CA ILE A 67 -30.20 4.39 -22.66
C ILE A 67 -31.20 3.81 -23.67
N ILE A 68 -30.95 2.58 -24.11
CA ILE A 68 -31.72 1.91 -25.16
C ILE A 68 -32.56 0.79 -24.53
N PRO A 69 -33.88 0.96 -24.36
CA PRO A 69 -34.73 -0.10 -23.86
C PRO A 69 -34.71 -1.29 -24.81
N VAL A 70 -34.45 -2.50 -24.30
CA VAL A 70 -34.42 -3.73 -25.09
C VAL A 70 -35.85 -4.19 -25.38
N ARG A 71 -36.20 -4.32 -26.67
CA ARG A 71 -37.56 -4.66 -27.13
C ARG A 71 -37.57 -5.89 -28.04
N THR A 72 -37.41 -7.06 -27.45
CA THR A 72 -37.54 -8.37 -28.12
C THR A 72 -38.97 -8.89 -28.02
N ALA A 73 -39.40 -9.75 -28.95
CA ALA A 73 -40.76 -10.34 -28.93
C ALA A 73 -41.06 -11.11 -27.64
N ASP A 74 -40.02 -11.63 -26.98
CA ASP A 74 -40.14 -12.42 -25.78
C ASP A 74 -40.19 -11.55 -24.49
N ILE A 75 -39.49 -10.39 -24.45
CA ILE A 75 -39.76 -9.31 -23.46
C ILE A 75 -41.15 -8.76 -23.72
N HIS A 76 -41.54 -8.64 -24.99
CA HIS A 76 -42.89 -8.24 -25.34
C HIS A 76 -43.88 -9.19 -24.70
N LEU A 77 -43.76 -10.52 -24.85
CA LEU A 77 -44.71 -11.55 -24.37
C LEU A 77 -45.00 -11.57 -22.85
N ASN A 78 -43.99 -11.36 -21.98
CA ASN A 78 -44.20 -11.24 -20.53
C ASN A 78 -44.63 -9.83 -20.08
N VAL A 79 -44.43 -8.84 -20.95
CA VAL A 79 -44.68 -7.42 -20.68
C VAL A 79 -45.83 -6.88 -21.56
N VAL A 80 -46.57 -7.75 -22.29
CA VAL A 80 -47.64 -7.33 -23.25
C VAL A 80 -48.79 -6.62 -22.55
N LYS A 81 -49.01 -6.86 -21.26
CA LYS A 81 -50.07 -6.17 -20.50
C LYS A 81 -49.56 -5.00 -19.63
N LEU A 82 -48.23 -4.84 -19.51
CA LEU A 82 -47.57 -3.75 -18.79
C LEU A 82 -47.31 -2.52 -19.70
N LEU A 83 -47.20 -2.75 -21.02
CA LEU A 83 -46.67 -1.80 -22.01
C LEU A 83 -47.68 -1.30 -23.07
N GLU A 84 -48.99 -1.43 -22.86
CA GLU A 84 -49.97 -0.72 -23.71
C GLU A 84 -50.02 0.81 -23.43
N THR A 85 -49.12 1.31 -22.59
CA THR A 85 -48.69 2.72 -22.55
C THR A 85 -47.27 2.83 -23.13
N PRO A 86 -46.95 3.87 -23.94
CA PRO A 86 -45.64 4.00 -24.57
C PRO A 86 -44.52 3.88 -23.54
N PRO A 87 -43.47 3.12 -23.87
CA PRO A 87 -42.69 2.33 -22.94
C PRO A 87 -42.00 3.22 -21.95
N CYS A 88 -42.46 3.23 -20.70
CA CYS A 88 -41.63 3.52 -19.53
C CYS A 88 -40.57 4.62 -19.80
N TYR A 89 -41.02 5.73 -20.41
CA TYR A 89 -40.11 6.75 -20.95
C TYR A 89 -39.51 7.46 -19.74
N GLY A 90 -38.22 7.21 -19.49
CA GLY A 90 -37.51 7.73 -18.32
C GLY A 90 -37.77 6.98 -17.01
N CYS A 91 -38.12 5.69 -17.04
CA CYS A 91 -38.07 4.90 -15.80
C CYS A 91 -36.65 4.58 -15.36
N LEU A 92 -35.71 4.45 -16.30
CA LEU A 92 -34.29 4.40 -16.00
C LEU A 92 -33.70 5.73 -16.46
N THR A 93 -33.02 6.43 -15.56
CA THR A 93 -32.25 7.62 -15.89
C THR A 93 -30.88 7.50 -15.26
N ILE A 94 -29.86 7.96 -15.98
CA ILE A 94 -28.48 7.97 -15.51
C ILE A 94 -28.01 9.42 -15.55
N THR A 95 -27.57 9.92 -14.41
CA THR A 95 -27.19 11.33 -14.20
C THR A 95 -25.90 11.42 -13.40
N ASN A 96 -25.37 12.64 -13.20
CA ASN A 96 -24.17 12.90 -12.38
C ASN A 96 -22.96 12.05 -12.76
N ILE A 97 -22.76 11.85 -14.07
CA ILE A 97 -21.63 11.10 -14.62
C ILE A 97 -20.37 11.95 -14.46
N HIS A 98 -19.40 11.49 -13.68
CA HIS A 98 -18.13 12.21 -13.50
C HIS A 98 -16.99 11.27 -13.10
N ILE A 99 -15.76 11.68 -13.42
CA ILE A 99 -14.55 10.91 -13.14
C ILE A 99 -14.08 11.23 -11.71
N VAL A 100 -13.86 10.18 -10.91
CA VAL A 100 -13.43 10.31 -9.51
C VAL A 100 -12.05 9.69 -9.24
N GLY A 101 -11.44 9.08 -10.25
CA GLY A 101 -10.10 8.49 -10.18
C GLY A 101 -9.64 7.97 -11.55
N PRO A 102 -8.41 7.43 -11.66
CA PRO A 102 -7.90 6.84 -12.89
C PRO A 102 -8.86 5.74 -13.38
N ASN A 103 -9.48 5.95 -14.54
CA ASN A 103 -10.48 5.04 -15.13
C ASN A 103 -11.69 4.74 -14.21
N VAL A 104 -11.99 5.57 -13.21
CA VAL A 104 -13.16 5.39 -12.34
C VAL A 104 -14.20 6.47 -12.58
N LEU A 105 -15.41 6.01 -12.87
CA LEU A 105 -16.61 6.80 -13.12
C LEU A 105 -17.58 6.65 -11.94
N GLU A 106 -18.17 7.74 -11.47
CA GLU A 106 -19.40 7.73 -10.68
C GLU A 106 -20.61 8.10 -11.53
N ALA A 107 -21.70 7.33 -11.42
CA ALA A 107 -22.97 7.58 -12.10
C ALA A 107 -24.17 7.30 -11.21
N ASP A 108 -25.11 8.24 -11.14
CA ASP A 108 -26.38 8.06 -10.44
C ASP A 108 -27.39 7.38 -11.36
N VAL A 109 -27.76 6.15 -11.05
CA VAL A 109 -28.83 5.42 -11.74
C VAL A 109 -30.11 5.55 -10.91
N THR A 110 -31.12 6.16 -11.51
CA THR A 110 -32.45 6.30 -10.92
C THR A 110 -33.44 5.40 -11.62
N LEU A 111 -34.07 4.53 -10.84
CA LEU A 111 -35.19 3.71 -11.27
C LEU A 111 -36.50 4.30 -10.76
N LYS A 112 -37.46 4.50 -11.66
CA LYS A 112 -38.82 4.95 -11.37
C LYS A 112 -39.82 3.88 -11.75
N HIS A 113 -40.75 3.62 -10.83
CA HIS A 113 -41.79 2.63 -11.02
C HIS A 113 -42.74 3.03 -12.16
N PRO A 114 -43.04 2.12 -13.11
CA PRO A 114 -43.77 2.45 -14.34
C PRO A 114 -45.26 2.79 -14.12
N PHE A 115 -45.90 2.23 -13.09
CA PHE A 115 -47.32 2.48 -12.78
C PHE A 115 -47.46 3.41 -11.58
N PRO A 116 -47.82 4.70 -11.72
CA PRO A 116 -48.17 5.55 -10.58
C PRO A 116 -49.64 5.33 -10.15
N GLY A 117 -49.88 5.25 -8.83
CA GLY A 117 -51.23 5.20 -8.25
C GLY A 117 -51.97 3.86 -8.36
N LEU A 118 -51.29 2.79 -8.79
CA LEU A 118 -51.80 1.43 -8.92
C LEU A 118 -51.10 0.50 -7.92
N ALA A 119 -51.52 0.54 -6.65
CA ALA A 119 -50.88 -0.18 -5.53
C ALA A 119 -50.70 -1.70 -5.75
N LYS A 120 -51.55 -2.33 -6.57
CA LYS A 120 -51.43 -3.75 -6.96
C LYS A 120 -50.19 -4.11 -7.79
N TYR A 121 -49.46 -3.13 -8.34
CA TYR A 121 -48.20 -3.34 -9.06
C TYR A 121 -46.97 -3.03 -8.22
N THR A 122 -47.12 -2.77 -6.93
CA THR A 122 -45.98 -2.59 -6.02
C THR A 122 -45.02 -3.77 -6.13
N GLY A 123 -43.74 -3.47 -6.35
CA GLY A 123 -42.68 -4.47 -6.39
C GLY A 123 -42.14 -4.81 -5.01
N PHE A 124 -41.85 -6.09 -4.81
CA PHE A 124 -41.12 -6.61 -3.66
C PHE A 124 -39.87 -7.33 -4.17
N ASP A 125 -38.80 -7.35 -3.37
CA ASP A 125 -37.51 -7.95 -3.78
C ASP A 125 -37.05 -7.49 -5.19
N VAL A 126 -36.96 -6.16 -5.36
CA VAL A 126 -36.56 -5.50 -6.62
C VAL A 126 -35.04 -5.46 -6.71
N ARG A 127 -34.48 -6.06 -7.76
CA ARG A 127 -33.04 -6.14 -8.02
C ARG A 127 -32.71 -5.46 -9.34
N GLY A 128 -31.71 -4.59 -9.32
CA GLY A 128 -30.99 -4.19 -10.52
C GLY A 128 -29.93 -5.24 -10.85
N ILE A 129 -29.66 -5.44 -12.13
CA ILE A 129 -28.68 -6.39 -12.62
C ILE A 129 -27.83 -5.63 -13.63
N PHE A 130 -26.61 -5.31 -13.25
CA PHE A 130 -25.62 -4.75 -14.16
C PHE A 130 -24.97 -5.89 -14.94
N ILE A 131 -24.79 -5.72 -16.25
CA ILE A 131 -24.35 -6.79 -17.14
C ILE A 131 -23.21 -6.24 -18.00
N ALA A 132 -22.00 -6.77 -17.81
CA ALA A 132 -20.82 -6.37 -18.56
C ALA A 132 -20.19 -7.55 -19.31
N GLN A 133 -19.33 -7.24 -20.27
CA GLN A 133 -18.54 -8.27 -20.97
C GLN A 133 -17.58 -8.94 -19.99
N SER A 134 -17.44 -10.27 -20.10
CA SER A 134 -16.48 -11.03 -19.30
C SER A 134 -15.12 -11.10 -20.00
N ASP A 135 -14.03 -11.01 -19.25
CA ASP A 135 -12.66 -11.22 -19.74
C ASP A 135 -11.94 -12.38 -19.05
N PHE A 136 -12.57 -13.04 -18.08
CA PHE A 136 -11.99 -14.17 -17.35
C PHE A 136 -12.98 -15.31 -17.15
N THR A 137 -12.46 -16.54 -17.07
CA THR A 137 -13.24 -17.77 -16.82
C THR A 137 -12.54 -18.61 -15.75
N PHE A 138 -13.23 -18.89 -14.66
CA PHE A 138 -12.80 -19.84 -13.63
C PHE A 138 -12.86 -21.28 -14.17
N PRO A 139 -11.74 -22.02 -14.24
CA PRO A 139 -11.65 -23.33 -14.88
C PRO A 139 -12.43 -24.45 -14.16
N VAL A 140 -12.49 -24.48 -12.83
CA VAL A 140 -13.20 -25.54 -12.08
C VAL A 140 -14.70 -25.34 -12.18
N SER A 141 -15.16 -24.13 -11.91
CA SER A 141 -16.58 -23.81 -11.91
C SER A 141 -17.16 -23.47 -13.29
N GLY A 142 -16.31 -23.18 -14.29
CA GLY A 142 -16.72 -22.77 -15.65
C GLY A 142 -17.38 -21.39 -15.72
N ARG A 143 -17.26 -20.63 -14.62
CA ARG A 143 -17.89 -19.35 -14.33
C ARG A 143 -17.13 -18.21 -15.01
N LYS A 144 -17.82 -17.31 -15.74
CA LYS A 144 -17.21 -16.14 -16.38
C LYS A 144 -17.47 -14.86 -15.59
N THR A 145 -16.48 -13.97 -15.54
CA THR A 145 -16.57 -12.69 -14.82
C THR A 145 -15.72 -11.62 -15.52
N ALA A 146 -15.96 -10.36 -15.17
CA ALA A 146 -15.17 -9.20 -15.54
C ALA A 146 -14.20 -8.88 -14.40
N VAL A 147 -12.91 -9.20 -14.58
CA VAL A 147 -11.87 -9.01 -13.54
C VAL A 147 -10.77 -8.07 -14.00
N GLY A 148 -10.45 -8.05 -15.29
CA GLY A 148 -9.40 -7.20 -15.83
C GLY A 148 -9.84 -5.75 -16.05
N ASP A 149 -8.91 -4.95 -16.53
CA ASP A 149 -9.05 -3.51 -16.68
C ASP A 149 -9.42 -3.07 -18.11
N ASN A 150 -9.78 -4.04 -18.95
CA ASN A 150 -10.18 -3.81 -20.34
C ASN A 150 -11.70 -3.85 -20.53
N VAL A 151 -12.46 -4.17 -19.47
CA VAL A 151 -13.92 -4.28 -19.50
C VAL A 151 -14.54 -3.44 -18.39
N PRO A 152 -15.76 -2.90 -18.58
CA PRO A 152 -16.46 -2.20 -17.51
C PRO A 152 -16.79 -3.15 -16.35
N LYS A 153 -16.54 -2.72 -15.10
CA LYS A 153 -16.90 -3.48 -13.90
C LYS A 153 -17.35 -2.55 -12.78
N LEU A 154 -18.27 -3.02 -11.94
CA LEU A 154 -18.69 -2.29 -10.75
C LEU A 154 -17.65 -2.45 -9.64
N ILE A 155 -17.27 -1.36 -8.96
CA ILE A 155 -16.17 -1.37 -7.96
C ILE A 155 -16.57 -0.93 -6.55
N ASN A 156 -17.75 -0.33 -6.35
CA ASN A 156 -18.25 -0.03 -5.01
C ASN A 156 -19.02 -1.21 -4.40
N ALA A 157 -18.88 -1.37 -3.08
CA ALA A 157 -19.60 -2.37 -2.29
C ALA A 157 -21.06 -1.94 -2.08
N ASP A 158 -21.91 -2.19 -3.06
CA ASP A 158 -23.32 -1.80 -2.99
C ASP A 158 -24.22 -2.97 -2.59
N GLY A 159 -24.23 -3.33 -1.29
CA GLY A 159 -25.35 -4.01 -0.62
C GLY A 159 -25.79 -5.38 -1.16
N TYR A 160 -26.41 -6.19 -0.31
CA TYR A 160 -26.45 -7.63 -0.55
C TYR A 160 -27.53 -8.11 -1.52
N THR A 161 -27.07 -8.61 -2.66
CA THR A 161 -27.27 -10.03 -3.00
C THR A 161 -26.34 -10.42 -4.15
N SER A 162 -25.45 -11.39 -3.92
CA SER A 162 -24.64 -12.01 -4.98
C SER A 162 -25.33 -13.22 -5.62
N LEU A 163 -26.65 -13.33 -5.44
CA LEU A 163 -27.48 -14.42 -5.95
C LEU A 163 -27.82 -14.21 -7.41
N PHE A 164 -26.82 -14.36 -8.29
CA PHE A 164 -27.17 -14.71 -9.65
C PHE A 164 -27.47 -16.20 -9.63
N ASN A 165 -28.73 -16.55 -9.35
CA ASN A 165 -29.21 -17.91 -9.44
C ASN A 165 -29.57 -18.21 -10.91
N PRO A 166 -28.83 -19.08 -11.61
CA PRO A 166 -29.18 -19.48 -12.97
C PRO A 166 -30.48 -20.29 -13.02
N THR A 167 -30.92 -20.87 -11.89
CA THR A 167 -32.17 -21.65 -11.79
C THR A 167 -33.41 -20.78 -11.58
N ASP A 168 -33.27 -19.51 -11.21
CA ASP A 168 -34.37 -18.52 -11.23
C ASP A 168 -34.83 -18.23 -12.68
N PHE A 169 -34.01 -18.56 -13.68
CA PHE A 169 -34.30 -18.37 -15.11
C PHE A 169 -33.95 -19.61 -15.94
N PRO A 170 -34.64 -20.77 -15.76
CA PRO A 170 -34.31 -21.99 -16.48
C PRO A 170 -34.53 -21.81 -18.00
N PRO A 171 -33.61 -22.26 -18.87
CA PRO A 171 -33.77 -22.19 -20.32
C PRO A 171 -35.04 -22.88 -20.83
N ASP A 172 -35.53 -23.86 -20.07
CA ASP A 172 -36.62 -24.78 -20.44
C ASP A 172 -37.93 -24.52 -19.65
N SER A 173 -37.99 -23.47 -18.82
CA SER A 173 -39.22 -23.12 -18.08
C SER A 173 -40.33 -22.71 -19.06
N PRO A 174 -41.58 -23.21 -18.90
CA PRO A 174 -42.70 -22.88 -19.78
C PRO A 174 -43.20 -21.45 -19.49
N GLY A 175 -42.37 -20.46 -19.83
CA GLY A 175 -42.48 -19.09 -19.37
C GLY A 175 -41.37 -18.18 -19.90
N PHE A 176 -41.07 -18.31 -21.20
CA PHE A 176 -40.41 -17.32 -22.06
C PHE A 176 -38.93 -16.95 -21.79
N PRO A 177 -37.99 -17.30 -22.70
CA PRO A 177 -36.69 -16.68 -22.77
C PRO A 177 -36.86 -15.30 -23.42
N ALA A 178 -37.13 -14.29 -22.59
CA ALA A 178 -37.54 -12.94 -23.00
C ALA A 178 -36.53 -12.22 -23.90
N LEU A 179 -35.35 -12.74 -24.05
CA LEU A 179 -34.28 -12.19 -24.83
C LEU A 179 -33.62 -13.40 -25.47
N LYS A 180 -32.81 -13.16 -26.49
CA LYS A 180 -31.50 -13.82 -26.48
C LYS A 180 -30.70 -13.32 -25.27
N TYR A 181 -31.26 -13.48 -24.07
CA TYR A 181 -30.60 -13.35 -22.80
C TYR A 181 -29.72 -14.56 -22.87
N ILE A 182 -28.50 -14.28 -23.27
CA ILE A 182 -27.39 -15.10 -22.94
C ILE A 182 -27.53 -15.29 -21.42
N PRO A 183 -27.76 -16.51 -20.92
CA PRO A 183 -27.79 -16.73 -19.49
C PRO A 183 -26.58 -16.01 -18.90
N GLY A 184 -26.78 -15.15 -17.91
CA GLY A 184 -25.66 -14.47 -17.25
C GLY A 184 -24.63 -15.53 -16.88
N LYS A 185 -23.47 -15.53 -17.57
CA LYS A 185 -22.60 -16.70 -17.58
C LYS A 185 -21.71 -16.75 -16.36
N PHE A 186 -22.31 -17.06 -15.25
CA PHE A 186 -21.88 -18.29 -14.63
C PHE A 186 -22.43 -19.53 -15.43
N SER A 187 -23.44 -19.36 -16.31
CA SER A 187 -24.03 -20.32 -17.29
C SER A 187 -23.89 -20.06 -18.84
N THR A 188 -23.76 -21.12 -19.66
CA THR A 188 -23.42 -21.19 -21.11
C THR A 188 -24.27 -20.36 -22.09
N GLY A 189 -23.70 -19.27 -22.64
CA GLY A 189 -23.71 -18.98 -24.10
C GLY A 189 -23.82 -17.51 -24.54
N GLY A 190 -22.69 -16.78 -24.67
CA GLY A 190 -22.55 -15.48 -25.38
C GLY A 190 -21.88 -14.32 -24.60
N ASP A 191 -20.65 -14.49 -24.13
CA ASP A 191 -19.67 -13.44 -23.72
C ASP A 191 -20.05 -12.34 -22.69
N LEU A 192 -21.20 -12.40 -22.02
CA LEU A 192 -21.61 -11.45 -20.98
C LEU A 192 -21.65 -12.08 -19.57
N SER A 193 -21.25 -11.29 -18.56
CA SER A 193 -21.29 -11.56 -17.11
C SER A 193 -22.20 -10.55 -16.40
N ALA A 194 -22.81 -10.95 -15.28
CA ALA A 194 -23.76 -10.10 -14.54
C ALA A 194 -23.25 -9.84 -13.12
N THR A 195 -23.28 -8.59 -12.69
CA THR A 195 -23.17 -8.17 -11.29
C THR A 195 -24.54 -7.73 -10.80
N LEU A 196 -24.93 -8.18 -9.62
CA LEU A 196 -26.24 -7.85 -9.05
C LEU A 196 -26.13 -6.58 -8.22
N ASN A 197 -27.06 -5.67 -8.48
CA ASN A 197 -27.18 -4.39 -7.80
C ASN A 197 -28.52 -4.38 -7.07
N PRO A 198 -28.60 -4.40 -5.74
CA PRO A 198 -29.87 -4.35 -5.07
C PRO A 198 -30.50 -2.96 -5.26
N PHE A 199 -31.71 -2.90 -5.80
CA PHE A 199 -32.56 -1.78 -5.42
C PHE A 199 -33.07 -2.05 -4.00
N ILE A 200 -33.58 -3.26 -3.75
CA ILE A 200 -34.33 -3.65 -2.57
C ILE A 200 -34.38 -5.20 -2.49
N ALA A 201 -33.65 -5.86 -1.58
CA ALA A 201 -33.80 -7.28 -1.28
C ALA A 201 -34.21 -7.50 0.19
N TYR A 202 -35.16 -8.40 0.45
CA TYR A 202 -35.64 -8.69 1.80
C TYR A 202 -35.75 -10.19 2.06
N ARG A 203 -35.42 -10.58 3.29
CA ARG A 203 -35.74 -11.91 3.84
C ARG A 203 -37.19 -11.98 4.28
N LYS A 204 -37.76 -13.19 4.32
CA LYS A 204 -39.14 -13.45 4.76
C LYS A 204 -39.49 -12.84 6.11
N GLU A 205 -38.53 -12.76 7.04
CA GLU A 205 -38.72 -12.28 8.42
C GLU A 205 -38.39 -10.79 8.62
N MET A 206 -37.84 -10.10 7.61
CA MET A 206 -37.55 -8.66 7.72
C MET A 206 -38.83 -7.82 7.58
N PRO A 207 -38.86 -6.59 8.16
CA PRO A 207 -39.92 -5.64 7.88
C PRO A 207 -40.07 -5.49 6.37
N ARG A 208 -41.29 -5.73 5.88
CA ARG A 208 -41.65 -5.52 4.47
C ARG A 208 -41.18 -4.13 4.07
N ARG A 209 -40.33 -4.04 3.05
CA ARG A 209 -40.22 -2.80 2.29
C ARG A 209 -40.58 -3.07 0.85
N MET A 210 -40.98 -2.02 0.18
CA MET A 210 -41.68 -2.10 -1.08
C MET A 210 -41.11 -1.03 -2.01
N PHE A 211 -41.10 -1.31 -3.30
CA PHE A 211 -40.91 -0.28 -4.30
C PHE A 211 -42.29 0.17 -4.78
N PRO A 212 -42.83 1.28 -4.21
CA PRO A 212 -44.22 1.65 -4.38
C PRO A 212 -44.53 1.98 -5.83
N SER A 213 -45.79 1.74 -6.20
CA SER A 213 -46.37 2.22 -7.43
C SER A 213 -46.15 3.74 -7.62
N GLY A 214 -45.35 4.11 -8.62
CA GLY A 214 -44.96 5.49 -8.93
C GLY A 214 -43.76 6.03 -8.13
N GLY A 215 -43.20 5.21 -7.24
CA GLY A 215 -41.98 5.49 -6.50
C GLY A 215 -40.76 5.63 -7.39
N SER A 216 -39.71 6.21 -6.83
CA SER A 216 -38.43 6.38 -7.52
C SER A 216 -37.31 6.18 -6.50
N GLU A 217 -36.25 5.50 -6.91
CA GLU A 217 -35.06 5.24 -6.09
C GLU A 217 -33.81 5.55 -6.91
N THR A 218 -32.84 6.21 -6.30
CA THR A 218 -31.56 6.60 -6.93
C THR A 218 -30.40 5.94 -6.18
N ARG A 219 -29.44 5.41 -6.94
CA ARG A 219 -28.21 4.82 -6.43
C ARG A 219 -27.01 5.36 -7.21
N THR A 220 -25.96 5.73 -6.50
CA THR A 220 -24.68 6.12 -7.08
C THR A 220 -23.83 4.87 -7.27
N PHE A 221 -23.40 4.62 -8.50
CA PHE A 221 -22.56 3.49 -8.86
C PHE A 221 -21.15 3.96 -9.19
N ARG A 222 -20.14 3.26 -8.66
CA ARG A 222 -18.76 3.40 -9.09
C ARG A 222 -18.44 2.31 -10.10
N ILE A 223 -18.09 2.72 -11.31
CA ILE A 223 -17.81 1.85 -12.44
C ILE A 223 -16.36 2.09 -12.86
N TYR A 224 -15.56 1.03 -12.83
CA TYR A 224 -14.29 1.03 -13.54
C TYR A 224 -14.57 1.00 -15.04
N ALA A 225 -13.95 1.93 -15.77
CA ALA A 225 -14.30 2.29 -17.11
C ALA A 225 -13.04 2.49 -17.96
N PRO A 226 -12.67 1.52 -18.81
CA PRO A 226 -11.49 1.62 -19.69
C PRO A 226 -11.59 2.83 -20.63
N PRO A 227 -10.47 3.27 -21.24
CA PRO A 227 -10.47 4.38 -22.19
C PRO A 227 -11.48 4.17 -23.35
N GLY A 228 -12.29 5.18 -23.64
CA GLY A 228 -13.32 5.14 -24.69
C GLY A 228 -14.76 5.03 -24.17
N PRO A 229 -15.72 4.71 -25.06
CA PRO A 229 -17.12 4.49 -24.68
C PRO A 229 -17.30 3.23 -23.82
N ILE A 230 -18.22 3.29 -22.86
CA ILE A 230 -18.55 2.20 -21.94
C ILE A 230 -19.87 1.58 -22.38
N HIS A 231 -19.88 0.26 -22.59
CA HIS A 231 -21.07 -0.48 -23.02
C HIS A 231 -21.43 -1.53 -21.97
N PHE A 232 -22.66 -1.48 -21.46
CA PHE A 232 -23.16 -2.46 -20.51
C PHE A 232 -24.69 -2.59 -20.56
N GLY A 233 -25.21 -3.76 -20.19
CA GLY A 233 -26.62 -3.98 -19.99
C GLY A 233 -27.05 -3.65 -18.56
N TYR A 234 -28.31 -3.26 -18.40
CA TYR A 234 -28.95 -3.15 -17.10
C TYR A 234 -30.33 -3.79 -17.15
N ALA A 235 -30.63 -4.70 -16.24
CA ALA A 235 -31.95 -5.29 -16.09
C ALA A 235 -32.50 -4.99 -14.70
N VAL A 236 -33.82 -4.91 -14.59
CA VAL A 236 -34.52 -4.84 -13.31
C VAL A 236 -35.42 -6.05 -13.21
N ASP A 237 -35.24 -6.77 -12.13
CA ASP A 237 -35.96 -7.97 -11.76
C ASP A 237 -36.73 -7.71 -10.46
N ALA A 238 -37.92 -8.27 -10.30
CA ALA A 238 -38.73 -8.06 -9.13
C ALA A 238 -39.71 -9.21 -8.91
N ASN A 239 -40.02 -9.48 -7.64
CA ASN A 239 -41.11 -10.37 -7.30
C ASN A 239 -42.45 -9.61 -7.35
N TRP A 240 -43.47 -10.24 -7.97
CA TRP A 240 -44.80 -9.68 -8.09
C TRP A 240 -45.88 -10.68 -7.67
N VAL A 241 -46.65 -10.33 -6.64
CA VAL A 241 -47.82 -11.12 -6.21
C VAL A 241 -49.11 -10.38 -6.60
N PRO A 242 -49.96 -10.93 -7.48
CA PRO A 242 -51.22 -10.28 -7.81
C PRO A 242 -52.23 -10.42 -6.65
N VAL A 243 -52.58 -9.30 -6.01
CA VAL A 243 -53.65 -9.23 -5.00
C VAL A 243 -54.75 -8.30 -5.51
N GLU A 244 -56.00 -8.77 -5.57
CA GLU A 244 -57.11 -8.05 -6.22
C GLU A 244 -57.58 -6.79 -5.46
N ASN A 245 -57.28 -6.68 -4.15
CA ASN A 245 -57.66 -5.55 -3.30
C ASN A 245 -56.50 -5.13 -2.40
N VAL A 246 -55.61 -4.26 -2.90
CA VAL A 246 -54.49 -3.72 -2.14
C VAL A 246 -54.86 -2.35 -1.57
N THR A 247 -55.09 -2.30 -0.27
CA THR A 247 -55.30 -1.07 0.51
C THR A 247 -54.03 -0.62 1.21
N ASP A 248 -53.22 -1.58 1.67
CA ASP A 248 -51.88 -1.37 2.21
C ASP A 248 -50.97 -2.51 1.71
N PRO A 249 -50.08 -2.25 0.74
CA PRO A 249 -49.15 -3.26 0.23
C PRO A 249 -48.26 -3.90 1.32
N LEU A 250 -47.98 -3.17 2.41
CA LEU A 250 -47.22 -3.67 3.55
C LEU A 250 -48.05 -4.57 4.47
N VAL A 251 -49.34 -4.79 4.23
CA VAL A 251 -50.19 -5.69 5.02
C VAL A 251 -50.79 -6.78 4.14
N ASP A 252 -51.25 -6.40 2.96
CA ASP A 252 -52.06 -7.23 2.06
C ASP A 252 -51.24 -8.28 1.28
N PHE A 253 -49.91 -8.12 1.20
CA PHE A 253 -49.01 -9.08 0.57
C PHE A 253 -48.42 -10.07 1.60
N PRO A 254 -48.34 -11.37 1.26
CA PRO A 254 -47.79 -12.39 2.16
C PRO A 254 -46.28 -12.17 2.40
N PRO A 255 -45.73 -12.49 3.59
CA PRO A 255 -44.28 -12.46 3.86
C PRO A 255 -43.45 -13.25 2.83
N GLU A 256 -44.05 -14.28 2.24
CA GLU A 256 -43.49 -15.10 1.16
C GLU A 256 -43.22 -14.32 -0.15
N ALA A 257 -43.67 -13.05 -0.27
CA ALA A 257 -43.29 -12.15 -1.36
C ALA A 257 -41.82 -11.68 -1.26
N ASN A 258 -41.17 -11.87 -0.11
CA ASN A 258 -39.74 -11.67 0.07
C ASN A 258 -38.95 -12.93 -0.34
N CYS A 259 -37.64 -12.78 -0.61
CA CYS A 259 -36.78 -13.91 -0.94
C CYS A 259 -36.61 -14.84 0.28
N MET A 260 -36.70 -16.16 0.08
CA MET A 260 -36.48 -17.15 1.15
C MET A 260 -34.99 -17.42 1.40
N GLU A 261 -34.13 -17.27 0.38
CA GLU A 261 -32.71 -17.67 0.44
C GLU A 261 -31.79 -16.48 0.19
N ALA A 262 -31.93 -15.42 1.00
CA ALA A 262 -31.08 -14.24 0.87
C ALA A 262 -29.69 -14.50 1.48
N TYR A 263 -28.80 -15.19 0.76
CA TYR A 263 -27.40 -15.26 1.14
C TYR A 263 -26.75 -13.87 1.09
N LYS A 264 -26.13 -13.50 2.19
CA LYS A 264 -25.17 -12.39 2.25
C LYS A 264 -23.80 -13.00 2.55
N LEU A 265 -22.81 -12.69 1.74
CA LEU A 265 -21.42 -13.11 1.93
C LEU A 265 -20.59 -11.87 2.28
N ASP A 266 -19.80 -11.95 3.34
CA ASP A 266 -18.71 -11.02 3.63
C ASP A 266 -17.39 -11.81 3.57
N VAL A 267 -16.59 -11.56 2.53
CA VAL A 267 -15.33 -12.27 2.28
C VAL A 267 -14.18 -11.36 2.65
N LYS A 268 -13.31 -11.85 3.54
CA LYS A 268 -12.09 -11.16 3.96
C LYS A 268 -10.91 -12.09 3.74
N ILE A 269 -9.97 -11.64 2.91
CA ILE A 269 -8.67 -12.27 2.74
C ILE A 269 -7.72 -11.42 3.58
N ASP A 270 -7.18 -11.98 4.66
CA ASP A 270 -6.30 -11.29 5.59
C ASP A 270 -4.85 -11.42 5.14
N GLU A 271 -4.37 -10.39 4.44
CA GLU A 271 -2.99 -10.34 3.98
C GLU A 271 -1.98 -10.03 5.09
N SER A 272 -2.42 -9.53 6.24
CA SER A 272 -1.53 -9.13 7.34
C SER A 272 -1.02 -10.31 8.17
N ASN A 273 -1.74 -11.44 8.14
CA ASN A 273 -1.36 -12.71 8.76
C ASN A 273 -0.92 -13.77 7.73
N SER A 274 -0.63 -13.36 6.49
CA SER A 274 -0.17 -14.25 5.44
C SER A 274 1.26 -14.75 5.70
N SER A 275 1.55 -15.97 5.27
CA SER A 275 2.92 -16.34 4.97
C SER A 275 3.23 -15.68 3.64
N TRP A 276 3.98 -14.58 3.68
CA TRP A 276 4.12 -13.61 2.59
C TRP A 276 4.53 -14.32 1.29
N GLY A 277 3.67 -14.25 0.27
CA GLY A 277 3.90 -14.92 -1.02
C GLY A 277 3.58 -16.42 -1.06
N SER A 278 3.35 -17.11 0.07
CA SER A 278 3.06 -18.55 0.11
C SER A 278 1.61 -18.93 0.46
N SER A 279 0.93 -18.21 1.36
CA SER A 279 -0.50 -18.42 1.61
C SER A 279 -1.16 -17.22 2.29
N ALA A 280 -2.45 -17.01 2.07
CA ALA A 280 -3.24 -15.99 2.73
C ALA A 280 -4.45 -16.57 3.48
N PRO A 281 -4.64 -16.24 4.77
CA PRO A 281 -5.87 -16.57 5.49
C PRO A 281 -7.10 -15.98 4.79
N ILE A 282 -8.16 -16.78 4.69
CA ILE A 282 -9.47 -16.33 4.21
C ILE A 282 -10.53 -16.62 5.26
N SER A 283 -11.41 -15.65 5.48
CA SER A 283 -12.64 -15.80 6.25
C SER A 283 -13.85 -15.37 5.44
N VAL A 284 -14.92 -16.15 5.50
CA VAL A 284 -16.18 -15.92 4.81
C VAL A 284 -17.30 -15.96 5.83
N GLU A 285 -17.93 -14.81 6.09
CA GLU A 285 -19.17 -14.74 6.85
C GLU A 285 -20.34 -15.03 5.91
N VAL A 286 -20.95 -16.20 6.10
CA VAL A 286 -22.15 -16.62 5.37
C VAL A 286 -23.36 -16.30 6.24
N PHE A 287 -24.21 -15.42 5.73
CA PHE A 287 -25.51 -15.18 6.32
C PHE A 287 -26.54 -16.06 5.63
N ASP A 288 -27.08 -17.02 6.37
CA ASP A 288 -28.08 -17.98 5.91
C ASP A 288 -29.22 -18.06 6.93
N ALA A 289 -30.43 -17.72 6.49
CA ALA A 289 -31.63 -17.70 7.31
C ALA A 289 -32.27 -19.09 7.48
N GLN A 290 -31.91 -20.07 6.65
CA GLN A 290 -32.39 -21.46 6.77
C GLN A 290 -31.63 -22.22 7.86
N GLY A 291 -30.42 -21.76 8.21
CA GLY A 291 -29.58 -22.31 9.26
C GLY A 291 -28.35 -23.01 8.69
N ILE A 292 -27.31 -23.23 9.50
CA ILE A 292 -26.06 -23.84 9.01
C ILE A 292 -26.24 -25.25 8.43
N GLU A 293 -27.30 -25.96 8.82
CA GLU A 293 -27.62 -27.30 8.33
C GLU A 293 -27.94 -27.36 6.84
N THR A 294 -28.26 -26.24 6.19
CA THR A 294 -28.42 -26.15 4.73
C THR A 294 -27.08 -25.99 4.03
N ILE A 295 -26.05 -25.49 4.70
CA ILE A 295 -24.73 -25.32 4.08
C ILE A 295 -23.97 -26.65 4.06
N SER A 296 -23.75 -27.19 2.86
CA SER A 296 -22.92 -28.37 2.62
C SER A 296 -21.43 -28.07 2.71
N SER A 297 -20.97 -27.01 2.04
CA SER A 297 -19.58 -26.56 2.12
C SER A 297 -19.42 -25.13 1.63
N VAL A 298 -18.34 -24.48 2.04
CA VAL A 298 -17.87 -23.24 1.43
C VAL A 298 -16.53 -23.52 0.79
N ILE A 299 -16.38 -23.18 -0.49
CA ILE A 299 -15.15 -23.44 -1.25
C ILE A 299 -14.63 -22.17 -1.90
N VAL A 300 -13.33 -22.11 -2.15
CA VAL A 300 -12.67 -21.04 -2.89
C VAL A 300 -11.83 -21.60 -4.03
N GLU A 301 -11.91 -20.97 -5.19
CA GLU A 301 -11.13 -21.28 -6.39
C GLU A 301 -10.26 -20.07 -6.74
N VAL A 302 -8.93 -20.23 -6.77
CA VAL A 302 -7.99 -19.17 -7.20
C VAL A 302 -7.02 -19.75 -8.23
N PRO A 303 -7.42 -19.81 -9.52
CA PRO A 303 -6.76 -20.64 -10.53
C PRO A 303 -5.32 -20.29 -10.86
N ALA A 304 -4.89 -19.08 -10.51
CA ALA A 304 -3.51 -18.65 -10.72
C ALA A 304 -2.60 -19.08 -9.57
N LEU A 305 -3.16 -19.35 -8.39
CA LEU A 305 -2.41 -19.65 -7.17
C LEU A 305 -2.35 -21.15 -6.88
N PHE A 306 -3.40 -21.89 -7.24
CA PHE A 306 -3.46 -23.35 -7.07
C PHE A 306 -4.46 -24.02 -8.02
N ASP A 307 -4.19 -25.27 -8.37
CA ASP A 307 -5.11 -26.16 -9.08
C ASP A 307 -6.26 -26.65 -8.17
N GLY A 308 -7.51 -26.44 -8.60
CA GLY A 308 -8.69 -27.00 -7.93
C GLY A 308 -9.42 -26.02 -7.01
N VAL A 309 -9.89 -26.49 -5.86
CA VAL A 309 -10.65 -25.69 -4.88
C VAL A 309 -10.18 -25.99 -3.46
N GLU A 310 -10.10 -24.96 -2.64
CA GLU A 310 -9.90 -25.10 -1.19
C GLU A 310 -11.25 -25.12 -0.48
N ILE A 311 -11.38 -25.98 0.53
CA ILE A 311 -12.60 -26.12 1.33
C ILE A 311 -12.42 -25.37 2.64
N LEU A 312 -13.26 -24.36 2.87
CA LEU A 312 -13.27 -23.60 4.10
C LEU A 312 -14.01 -24.37 5.19
N ASN A 313 -13.45 -24.37 6.40
CA ASN A 313 -14.03 -25.06 7.54
C ASN A 313 -14.92 -24.10 8.31
N PHE A 314 -16.05 -24.60 8.83
CA PHE A 314 -16.84 -23.84 9.78
C PHE A 314 -15.98 -23.53 11.02
N ASP A 315 -15.95 -22.25 11.41
CA ASP A 315 -15.19 -21.76 12.55
C ASP A 315 -16.14 -21.49 13.74
N TYR A 316 -17.00 -20.47 13.62
CA TYR A 316 -18.01 -20.16 14.64
C TYR A 316 -19.21 -19.39 14.09
N GLN A 317 -20.27 -19.33 14.88
CA GLN A 317 -21.50 -18.58 14.58
C GLN A 317 -21.46 -17.20 15.26
N THR A 318 -21.59 -16.12 14.50
CA THR A 318 -21.59 -14.72 15.00
C THR A 318 -22.98 -14.24 15.39
N GLY A 319 -24.03 -14.85 14.85
CA GLY A 319 -25.42 -14.53 15.13
C GLY A 319 -26.38 -15.64 14.66
N PRO A 320 -27.69 -15.53 14.93
CA PRO A 320 -28.66 -16.60 14.66
C PRO A 320 -28.61 -17.15 13.23
N ASP A 321 -28.31 -16.28 12.27
CA ASP A 321 -28.33 -16.56 10.83
C ASP A 321 -26.96 -16.29 10.19
N SER A 322 -25.86 -16.32 10.95
CA SER A 322 -24.55 -15.85 10.48
C SER A 322 -23.40 -16.74 10.97
N PHE A 323 -22.66 -17.29 10.01
CA PHE A 323 -21.72 -18.38 10.19
C PHE A 323 -20.39 -18.04 9.52
N ILE A 324 -19.29 -18.11 10.27
CA ILE A 324 -17.94 -17.87 9.77
C ILE A 324 -17.35 -19.19 9.29
N PHE A 325 -16.82 -19.19 8.08
CA PHE A 325 -15.98 -20.25 7.52
C PHE A 325 -14.58 -19.70 7.29
N ALA A 326 -13.55 -20.45 7.68
CA ALA A 326 -12.16 -20.02 7.59
C ALA A 326 -11.28 -21.08 6.93
N GLY A 327 -10.21 -20.63 6.28
CA GLY A 327 -9.20 -21.48 5.66
C GLY A 327 -8.01 -20.66 5.17
N GLU A 328 -7.20 -21.27 4.32
CA GLU A 328 -6.01 -20.64 3.71
C GLU A 328 -6.13 -20.72 2.19
N ILE A 329 -5.69 -19.67 1.50
CA ILE A 329 -5.48 -19.62 0.06
C ILE A 329 -3.98 -19.88 -0.17
N PRO A 330 -3.56 -21.07 -0.62
CA PRO A 330 -2.16 -21.34 -0.91
C PRO A 330 -1.73 -20.70 -2.24
N ASN A 331 -0.47 -20.30 -2.36
CA ASN A 331 0.20 -19.98 -3.62
C ASN A 331 1.05 -21.19 -4.07
N ALA A 332 0.40 -22.35 -4.23
CA ALA A 332 1.06 -23.61 -4.57
C ALA A 332 1.72 -23.61 -5.96
N ASP A 333 1.23 -22.78 -6.87
CA ASP A 333 1.73 -22.65 -8.25
C ASP A 333 2.82 -21.57 -8.38
N ALA A 334 3.23 -20.93 -7.28
CA ALA A 334 4.22 -19.87 -7.25
C ALA A 334 3.90 -18.73 -8.24
N ALA A 335 2.65 -18.28 -8.21
CA ALA A 335 2.21 -17.13 -8.99
C ALA A 335 3.06 -15.90 -8.64
N LEU A 336 3.32 -15.08 -9.65
CA LEU A 336 4.08 -13.84 -9.51
C LEU A 336 3.27 -12.79 -8.72
N PHE A 337 3.91 -11.66 -8.41
CA PHE A 337 3.21 -10.49 -7.89
C PHE A 337 1.96 -10.14 -8.71
N GLY A 338 0.84 -9.87 -8.03
CA GLY A 338 -0.35 -9.33 -8.66
C GLY A 338 -1.65 -9.65 -7.93
N ASP A 339 -2.74 -9.18 -8.53
CA ASP A 339 -4.10 -9.37 -8.05
C ASP A 339 -4.74 -10.53 -8.81
N TYR A 340 -5.15 -11.56 -8.08
CA TYR A 340 -5.74 -12.76 -8.64
C TYR A 340 -7.20 -12.90 -8.24
N PRO A 341 -8.11 -13.08 -9.20
CA PRO A 341 -9.53 -13.22 -8.89
C PRO A 341 -9.76 -14.53 -8.13
N ALA A 342 -10.41 -14.44 -6.98
CA ALA A 342 -10.77 -15.55 -6.11
C ALA A 342 -12.30 -15.74 -6.13
N LEU A 343 -12.77 -16.92 -6.52
CA LEU A 343 -14.20 -17.24 -6.52
C LEU A 343 -14.57 -18.05 -5.30
N VAL A 344 -15.32 -17.44 -4.38
CA VAL A 344 -15.95 -18.12 -3.26
C VAL A 344 -17.30 -18.66 -3.68
N LYS A 345 -17.61 -19.88 -3.26
CA LYS A 345 -18.89 -20.56 -3.48
C LYS A 345 -19.41 -21.16 -2.17
N VAL A 346 -20.66 -20.87 -1.83
CA VAL A 346 -21.42 -21.61 -0.82
C VAL A 346 -22.21 -22.69 -1.54
N ILE A 347 -22.01 -23.94 -1.16
CA ILE A 347 -22.73 -25.10 -1.65
C ILE A 347 -23.84 -25.43 -0.65
N ASP A 348 -25.07 -25.40 -1.13
CA ASP A 348 -26.26 -25.75 -0.34
C ASP A 348 -26.60 -27.25 -0.52
N PHE A 349 -27.11 -27.89 0.52
CA PHE A 349 -27.65 -29.25 0.43
C PHE A 349 -28.94 -29.25 -0.40
N ALA A 350 -28.97 -30.07 -1.45
CA ALA A 350 -30.10 -30.24 -2.38
C ALA A 350 -31.36 -30.89 -1.75
N THR A 351 -31.87 -30.37 -0.64
CA THR A 351 -33.00 -30.94 0.11
C THR A 351 -34.27 -30.12 0.06
N ASP A 352 -34.32 -28.94 -0.58
CA ASP A 352 -35.61 -28.30 -0.87
C ASP A 352 -36.20 -28.86 -2.19
N PRO A 353 -37.24 -29.72 -2.11
CA PRO A 353 -37.90 -30.27 -3.29
C PRO A 353 -38.64 -29.21 -4.14
N ASN A 354 -38.74 -27.95 -3.68
CA ASN A 354 -39.46 -26.88 -4.35
C ASN A 354 -38.54 -25.81 -4.99
N LEU A 355 -37.26 -25.74 -4.62
CA LEU A 355 -36.33 -24.68 -5.05
C LEU A 355 -35.08 -25.17 -5.80
N GLY A 356 -34.71 -26.46 -5.71
CA GLY A 356 -33.46 -26.96 -6.29
C GLY A 356 -32.24 -26.64 -5.42
N ALA A 357 -31.03 -26.82 -5.96
CA ALA A 357 -29.79 -26.48 -5.26
C ALA A 357 -29.41 -25.02 -5.57
N VAL A 358 -29.47 -24.14 -4.57
CA VAL A 358 -29.15 -22.70 -4.72
C VAL A 358 -27.78 -22.42 -4.12
N ASP A 359 -26.77 -22.43 -5.00
CA ASP A 359 -25.40 -22.10 -4.60
C ASP A 359 -25.16 -20.58 -4.69
N ALA A 360 -24.69 -19.95 -3.60
CA ALA A 360 -24.25 -18.56 -3.61
C ALA A 360 -22.79 -18.43 -4.05
N TRP A 361 -22.44 -17.33 -4.72
CA TRP A 361 -21.10 -17.09 -5.26
C TRP A 361 -20.63 -15.68 -4.91
N TYR A 362 -19.31 -15.47 -4.79
CA TYR A 362 -18.71 -14.16 -4.56
C TYR A 362 -17.32 -14.10 -5.20
N VAL A 363 -16.98 -12.99 -5.86
CA VAL A 363 -15.63 -12.77 -6.41
C VAL A 363 -14.90 -11.78 -5.51
N ALA A 364 -13.77 -12.21 -4.96
CA ALA A 364 -12.81 -11.39 -4.24
C ALA A 364 -11.49 -11.32 -5.03
N ASN A 365 -10.50 -10.58 -4.52
CA ASN A 365 -9.13 -10.59 -5.03
C ASN A 365 -8.21 -11.17 -3.95
N ALA A 366 -7.36 -12.11 -4.36
CA ALA A 366 -6.22 -12.57 -3.59
C ALA A 366 -4.97 -11.85 -4.12
N HIS A 367 -4.23 -11.20 -3.23
CA HIS A 367 -3.08 -10.40 -3.59
C HIS A 367 -1.80 -11.19 -3.30
N VAL A 368 -0.99 -11.45 -4.32
CA VAL A 368 0.36 -11.97 -4.13
C VAL A 368 1.30 -10.79 -4.07
N LYS A 369 1.98 -10.67 -2.93
CA LYS A 369 3.00 -9.64 -2.68
C LYS A 369 4.37 -10.23 -2.97
N GLN A 370 5.22 -9.42 -3.58
CA GLN A 370 6.62 -9.68 -3.85
C GLN A 370 7.38 -8.42 -3.47
N GLY A 371 8.53 -8.60 -2.85
CA GLY A 371 9.65 -7.68 -2.93
C GLY A 371 10.09 -7.43 -4.38
N TRP A 372 11.01 -6.49 -4.50
CA TRP A 372 11.49 -6.00 -5.79
C TRP A 372 12.78 -5.22 -5.59
N ALA A 373 13.62 -5.13 -6.63
CA ALA A 373 14.67 -4.14 -6.70
C ALA A 373 14.46 -3.20 -7.90
N ARG A 374 15.03 -2.00 -7.74
CA ARG A 374 15.17 -0.98 -8.76
C ARG A 374 16.60 -0.48 -8.69
N SER A 375 17.21 -0.27 -9.85
CA SER A 375 18.51 0.37 -9.95
C SER A 375 18.46 1.48 -10.97
N TRP A 376 19.09 2.60 -10.65
CA TRP A 376 19.19 3.74 -11.55
C TRP A 376 20.62 4.31 -11.49
N GLY A 377 20.93 5.19 -12.42
CA GLY A 377 22.27 5.72 -12.57
C GLY A 377 22.59 6.04 -14.02
N GLY A 378 23.73 6.69 -14.22
CA GLY A 378 24.10 7.16 -15.55
C GLY A 378 25.56 6.93 -15.88
N THR A 379 26.16 7.94 -16.52
CA THR A 379 27.52 7.84 -17.06
C THR A 379 28.60 8.27 -16.08
N GLY A 380 28.26 8.99 -15.01
CA GLY A 380 29.26 9.34 -13.99
C GLY A 380 29.55 8.19 -13.07
N PHE A 381 30.63 8.35 -12.31
CA PHE A 381 31.28 7.21 -11.68
C PHE A 381 30.59 6.82 -10.38
N TRP A 382 29.99 7.77 -9.67
CA TRP A 382 29.38 7.56 -8.36
C TRP A 382 27.93 8.06 -8.32
N ASN A 383 26.97 7.13 -8.36
CA ASN A 383 25.58 7.38 -7.99
C ASN A 383 25.28 6.65 -6.69
N ARG A 384 24.80 7.37 -5.68
CA ARG A 384 24.58 6.85 -4.32
C ARG A 384 23.15 7.07 -3.87
N ALA A 385 22.59 6.10 -3.18
CA ALA A 385 21.33 6.20 -2.44
C ALA A 385 21.63 6.00 -0.94
N ASN A 386 22.09 7.07 -0.29
CA ASN A 386 22.68 7.02 1.05
C ASN A 386 21.68 6.79 2.18
N SER A 387 20.43 7.25 2.02
CA SER A 387 19.39 7.06 3.02
C SER A 387 18.03 6.88 2.37
N VAL A 388 17.14 6.18 3.08
CA VAL A 388 15.78 5.88 2.67
C VAL A 388 14.83 6.15 3.82
N ALA A 389 13.70 6.76 3.53
CA ALA A 389 12.62 7.03 4.47
C ALA A 389 11.26 6.71 3.82
N ILE A 390 10.25 6.46 4.65
CA ILE A 390 8.92 6.03 4.19
C ILE A 390 7.88 6.99 4.75
N ASP A 391 7.00 7.50 3.89
CA ASP A 391 5.89 8.35 4.32
C ASP A 391 4.70 7.51 4.84
N GLN A 392 3.71 8.17 5.47
CA GLN A 392 2.54 7.48 6.01
C GLN A 392 1.65 6.80 4.95
N SER A 393 1.82 7.13 3.67
CA SER A 393 1.12 6.47 2.57
C SER A 393 1.92 5.27 2.01
N GLY A 394 3.08 4.95 2.59
CA GLY A 394 3.97 3.90 2.15
C GLY A 394 4.88 4.29 0.97
N ASN A 395 4.88 5.55 0.53
CA ASN A 395 5.81 5.97 -0.52
C ASN A 395 7.23 6.04 0.04
N ILE A 396 8.20 5.66 -0.79
CA ILE A 396 9.60 5.62 -0.43
C ILE A 396 10.29 6.89 -0.92
N LEU A 397 11.01 7.55 -0.03
CA LEU A 397 11.90 8.65 -0.37
C LEU A 397 13.34 8.18 -0.24
N VAL A 398 14.14 8.40 -1.27
CA VAL A 398 15.56 8.03 -1.31
C VAL A 398 16.36 9.29 -1.51
N ALA A 399 17.32 9.53 -0.62
CA ALA A 399 18.20 10.69 -0.70
C ALA A 399 19.66 10.25 -0.90
N GLY A 400 20.39 11.00 -1.70
CA GLY A 400 21.73 10.61 -2.09
C GLY A 400 22.43 11.65 -2.95
N SER A 401 23.39 11.19 -3.75
CA SER A 401 24.18 12.06 -4.62
C SER A 401 24.41 11.42 -5.98
N ILE A 402 24.44 12.24 -7.01
CA ILE A 402 24.68 11.80 -8.39
C ILE A 402 25.93 12.46 -8.95
N ASP A 403 26.61 11.74 -9.84
CA ASP A 403 27.77 12.20 -10.59
C ASP A 403 27.47 12.03 -12.07
N GLY A 404 27.67 13.09 -12.85
CA GLY A 404 27.42 13.11 -14.28
C GLY A 404 25.95 12.87 -14.69
N PRO A 405 25.67 12.90 -16.00
CA PRO A 405 24.32 12.71 -16.52
C PRO A 405 23.73 11.40 -16.03
N THR A 406 22.59 11.47 -15.33
CA THR A 406 21.98 10.35 -14.61
C THR A 406 20.48 10.32 -14.85
N ASP A 407 19.98 9.14 -15.23
CA ASP A 407 18.56 8.84 -15.28
C ASP A 407 18.11 8.38 -13.89
N MET A 408 17.15 9.11 -13.31
CA MET A 408 16.61 8.83 -11.98
C MET A 408 15.35 7.96 -12.02
N ASP A 409 14.78 7.71 -13.21
CA ASP A 409 13.66 6.79 -13.42
C ASP A 409 14.20 5.39 -13.74
N PRO A 410 14.07 4.40 -12.83
CA PRO A 410 14.46 3.01 -13.12
C PRO A 410 13.46 2.28 -14.05
N GLY A 411 12.34 2.91 -14.39
CA GLY A 411 11.30 2.38 -15.26
C GLY A 411 11.57 2.59 -16.76
N PRO A 412 10.55 2.47 -17.62
CA PRO A 412 10.69 2.68 -19.07
C PRO A 412 10.71 4.17 -19.48
N GLY A 413 10.45 5.10 -18.55
CA GLY A 413 10.58 6.54 -18.76
C GLY A 413 12.05 6.99 -18.73
N GLU A 414 12.26 8.28 -18.97
CA GLU A 414 13.57 8.92 -18.78
C GLU A 414 13.37 10.16 -17.91
N ASP A 415 14.16 10.30 -16.84
CA ASP A 415 14.25 11.50 -16.01
C ASP A 415 15.73 11.87 -15.82
N ILE A 416 16.29 12.54 -16.83
CA ILE A 416 17.73 12.78 -16.92
C ILE A 416 18.12 14.09 -16.24
N HIS A 417 18.96 13.98 -15.21
CA HIS A 417 19.57 15.08 -14.48
C HIS A 417 21.05 15.27 -14.86
N PHE A 418 21.51 16.52 -14.86
CA PHE A 418 22.86 16.91 -15.32
C PHE A 418 23.62 17.71 -14.25
N PRO A 419 24.48 17.05 -13.45
CA PRO A 419 25.35 17.70 -12.49
C PRO A 419 26.36 18.66 -13.13
N GLU A 420 26.69 19.75 -12.43
CA GLU A 420 27.45 20.86 -13.00
C GLU A 420 28.98 20.68 -13.02
N ASN A 421 29.54 19.58 -12.49
CA ASN A 421 30.88 18.99 -12.74
C ASN A 421 31.39 18.11 -11.56
N ALA A 422 30.62 17.94 -10.50
CA ALA A 422 30.94 17.09 -9.34
C ALA A 422 29.66 16.42 -8.79
N TYR A 423 29.59 16.12 -7.49
CA TYR A 423 28.42 15.49 -6.88
C TYR A 423 27.32 16.50 -6.68
N ASP A 424 26.15 16.25 -7.25
CA ASP A 424 24.94 16.99 -6.93
C ASP A 424 24.09 16.19 -5.94
N ALA A 425 23.44 16.88 -5.02
CA ALA A 425 22.50 16.28 -4.09
C ALA A 425 21.24 15.82 -4.84
N SER A 426 20.65 14.71 -4.40
CA SER A 426 19.43 14.17 -4.98
C SER A 426 18.42 13.71 -3.93
N LEU A 427 17.14 13.84 -4.28
CA LEU A 427 16.00 13.29 -3.56
C LEU A 427 15.01 12.73 -4.57
N SER A 428 14.69 11.44 -4.46
CA SER A 428 13.71 10.76 -5.30
C SER A 428 12.58 10.18 -4.49
N LYS A 429 11.40 10.05 -5.10
CA LYS A 429 10.22 9.42 -4.50
C LYS A 429 9.69 8.30 -5.39
N PHE A 430 9.33 7.19 -4.76
CA PHE A 430 8.79 5.98 -5.39
C PHE A 430 7.50 5.54 -4.70
N SER A 431 6.61 4.85 -5.41
CA SER A 431 5.43 4.21 -4.84
C SER A 431 5.82 2.97 -4.02
N PRO A 432 4.92 2.42 -3.17
CA PRO A 432 5.16 1.17 -2.44
C PRO A 432 5.53 -0.04 -3.33
N GLU A 433 5.20 0.03 -4.62
CA GLU A 433 5.46 -0.96 -5.67
C GLU A 433 6.79 -0.72 -6.41
N GLY A 434 7.52 0.34 -6.05
CA GLY A 434 8.81 0.70 -6.66
C GLY A 434 8.69 1.48 -7.96
N GLU A 435 7.50 2.02 -8.26
CA GLU A 435 7.29 2.87 -9.42
C GLU A 435 7.78 4.29 -9.14
N PHE A 436 8.51 4.86 -10.10
CA PHE A 436 9.04 6.22 -10.00
C PHE A 436 7.92 7.26 -9.95
N ILE A 437 8.02 8.22 -9.03
CA ILE A 437 7.06 9.34 -8.90
C ILE A 437 7.71 10.65 -9.32
N TRP A 438 8.85 11.01 -8.72
CA TRP A 438 9.62 12.21 -9.07
C TRP A 438 11.05 12.15 -8.52
N ALA A 439 11.97 12.92 -9.12
CA ALA A 439 13.27 13.24 -8.56
C ALA A 439 13.51 14.75 -8.52
N ARG A 440 14.37 15.17 -7.61
CA ARG A 440 14.92 16.53 -7.49
C ARG A 440 16.42 16.42 -7.32
N THR A 441 17.15 17.25 -8.06
CA THR A 441 18.60 17.37 -7.91
C THR A 441 18.96 18.83 -7.80
N TRP A 442 19.90 19.15 -6.91
CA TRP A 442 20.39 20.50 -6.72
C TRP A 442 21.88 20.44 -6.40
N GLY A 443 22.61 21.47 -6.80
CA GLY A 443 24.06 21.48 -6.72
C GLY A 443 24.65 22.74 -7.32
N GLY A 444 25.97 22.77 -7.36
CA GLY A 444 26.74 23.82 -8.00
C GLY A 444 27.96 23.25 -8.71
N SER A 445 28.99 24.09 -8.89
CA SER A 445 30.21 23.66 -9.57
C SER A 445 31.13 22.75 -8.74
N GLU A 446 30.79 22.48 -7.48
CA GLU A 446 31.60 21.74 -6.51
C GLU A 446 30.79 20.59 -5.88
N TYR A 447 30.96 20.25 -4.60
CA TYR A 447 30.52 18.97 -4.05
C TYR A 447 29.34 19.12 -3.08
N GLU A 448 28.22 18.48 -3.42
CA GLU A 448 27.01 18.38 -2.62
C GLU A 448 26.70 16.91 -2.27
N GLU A 449 27.05 16.52 -1.05
CA GLU A 449 26.88 15.16 -0.56
C GLU A 449 25.71 15.07 0.42
N VAL A 450 24.74 14.19 0.15
CA VAL A 450 23.62 13.91 1.06
C VAL A 450 23.97 12.72 1.93
N TYR A 451 23.62 12.77 3.22
CA TYR A 451 23.90 11.70 4.18
C TYR A 451 22.62 11.05 4.70
N ASP A 452 21.58 11.84 4.96
CA ASP A 452 20.37 11.31 5.58
C ASP A 452 19.09 12.02 5.14
N VAL A 453 17.96 11.33 5.26
CA VAL A 453 16.62 11.87 5.00
C VAL A 453 15.65 11.39 6.06
N ALA A 454 14.85 12.31 6.58
CA ALA A 454 13.72 12.01 7.45
C ALA A 454 12.42 12.60 6.86
N VAL A 455 11.29 12.00 7.21
CA VAL A 455 9.98 12.39 6.71
C VAL A 455 9.04 12.68 7.88
N ASP A 456 8.31 13.80 7.82
CA ASP A 456 7.29 14.11 8.82
C ASP A 456 5.94 13.44 8.51
N THR A 457 5.00 13.54 9.45
CA THR A 457 3.66 12.95 9.33
C THR A 457 2.84 13.50 8.16
N LEU A 458 3.24 14.62 7.56
CA LEU A 458 2.61 15.21 6.39
C LEU A 458 3.27 14.76 5.08
N GLY A 459 4.31 13.93 5.15
CA GLY A 459 5.08 13.46 4.00
C GLY A 459 6.11 14.47 3.51
N ASN A 460 6.46 15.50 4.29
CA ASN A 460 7.55 16.42 3.92
C ASN A 460 8.89 15.79 4.24
N ALA A 461 9.86 15.93 3.33
CA ALA A 461 11.21 15.41 3.47
C ALA A 461 12.16 16.46 4.06
N TYR A 462 13.07 16.02 4.92
CA TYR A 462 14.16 16.81 5.50
C TYR A 462 15.46 16.13 5.10
N VAL A 463 16.19 16.73 4.17
CA VAL A 463 17.42 16.18 3.59
C VAL A 463 18.63 16.84 4.22
N LEU A 464 19.51 16.04 4.81
CA LEU A 464 20.72 16.47 5.49
C LEU A 464 21.95 16.17 4.61
N GLY A 465 22.85 17.14 4.49
CA GLY A 465 24.09 16.92 3.76
C GLY A 465 25.13 18.02 3.93
N PHE A 466 26.20 17.94 3.16
CA PHE A 466 27.20 19.00 3.06
C PHE A 466 27.29 19.56 1.65
N PHE A 467 27.66 20.82 1.58
CA PHE A 467 27.95 21.49 0.32
C PHE A 467 29.29 22.22 0.37
N ARG A 468 29.84 22.46 -0.82
CA ARG A 468 31.03 23.27 -1.00
C ARG A 468 30.87 24.11 -2.26
N GLY A 469 31.38 25.33 -2.25
CA GLY A 469 31.20 26.28 -3.35
C GLY A 469 29.89 27.04 -3.24
N THR A 470 29.36 27.50 -4.37
CA THR A 470 28.08 28.22 -4.44
C THR A 470 27.02 27.29 -5.01
N VAL A 471 25.92 27.13 -4.28
CA VAL A 471 24.85 26.18 -4.59
C VAL A 471 23.52 26.91 -4.59
N ASP A 472 22.68 26.60 -5.56
CA ASP A 472 21.26 26.90 -5.52
C ASP A 472 20.53 25.70 -4.92
N PHE A 473 19.85 25.90 -3.80
CA PHE A 473 19.13 24.84 -3.10
C PHE A 473 17.68 24.66 -3.56
N ASP A 474 17.16 25.56 -4.41
CA ASP A 474 15.85 25.41 -5.03
C ASP A 474 15.99 24.72 -6.40
N PRO A 475 15.64 23.43 -6.54
CA PRO A 475 15.63 22.74 -7.84
C PRO A 475 14.51 23.22 -8.78
N GLY A 476 13.64 24.12 -8.32
CA GLY A 476 12.57 24.73 -9.09
C GLY A 476 13.01 25.95 -9.89
N PRO A 477 12.08 26.83 -10.28
CA PRO A 477 12.39 28.07 -11.02
C PRO A 477 12.84 29.23 -10.11
N GLY A 478 12.83 29.06 -8.79
CA GLY A 478 13.34 30.03 -7.83
C GLY A 478 14.87 29.98 -7.75
N GLU A 479 15.45 30.87 -6.93
CA GLU A 479 16.86 30.84 -6.59
C GLU A 479 16.97 30.97 -5.06
N GLU A 480 17.64 30.02 -4.41
CA GLU A 480 17.93 30.03 -2.98
C GLU A 480 19.42 29.71 -2.78
N ILE A 481 20.24 30.74 -3.01
CA ILE A 481 21.69 30.59 -3.21
C ILE A 481 22.48 30.79 -1.91
N TYR A 482 23.32 29.82 -1.57
CA TYR A 482 24.30 29.92 -0.48
C TYR A 482 25.71 29.60 -0.97
N THR A 483 26.71 30.20 -0.32
CA THR A 483 28.13 29.96 -0.60
C THR A 483 28.82 29.45 0.65
N SER A 484 29.55 28.34 0.51
CA SER A 484 30.34 27.76 1.60
C SER A 484 31.44 28.72 2.06
N LEU A 485 31.83 28.61 3.33
CA LEU A 485 32.87 29.43 3.94
C LEU A 485 34.23 28.71 3.93
N GLY A 486 35.23 29.36 3.34
CA GLY A 486 36.59 28.81 3.26
C GLY A 486 36.69 27.65 2.26
N SER A 487 37.61 26.72 2.50
CA SER A 487 37.84 25.55 1.63
C SER A 487 37.19 24.26 2.16
N GLY A 488 36.43 24.35 3.25
CA GLY A 488 35.79 23.22 3.91
C GLY A 488 34.39 22.95 3.37
N PHE A 489 33.82 21.82 3.81
CA PHE A 489 32.42 21.47 3.62
C PHE A 489 31.56 22.11 4.71
N ASN A 490 30.38 22.61 4.36
CA ASN A 490 29.42 23.18 5.32
C ASN A 490 28.12 22.40 5.31
N LEU A 491 27.48 22.33 6.48
CA LEU A 491 26.24 21.59 6.68
C LEU A 491 25.06 22.34 6.04
N PHE A 492 24.16 21.59 5.41
CA PHE A 492 22.83 22.06 5.04
C PHE A 492 21.74 21.09 5.52
N ILE A 493 20.55 21.63 5.74
CA ILE A 493 19.30 20.87 5.80
C ILE A 493 18.27 21.54 4.91
N SER A 494 17.72 20.78 3.96
CA SER A 494 16.70 21.23 3.01
C SER A 494 15.38 20.55 3.29
N LYS A 495 14.29 21.31 3.26
CA LYS A 495 12.93 20.78 3.38
C LYS A 495 12.21 20.79 2.04
N PHE A 496 11.59 19.66 1.69
CA PHE A 496 10.71 19.50 0.54
C PHE A 496 9.32 19.07 1.00
N ASN A 497 8.28 19.53 0.33
CA ASN A 497 6.92 19.08 0.62
C ASN A 497 6.65 17.67 0.06
N SER A 498 5.46 17.11 0.33
CA SER A 498 5.06 15.77 -0.14
C SER A 498 5.06 15.59 -1.67
N ASN A 499 4.99 16.69 -2.43
CA ASN A 499 5.03 16.72 -3.90
C ASN A 499 6.46 16.93 -4.45
N GLY A 500 7.45 17.08 -3.58
CA GLY A 500 8.83 17.36 -3.96
C GLY A 500 9.10 18.82 -4.29
N ASP A 501 8.21 19.76 -3.91
CA ASP A 501 8.51 21.18 -4.05
C ASP A 501 9.41 21.65 -2.90
N PHE A 502 10.40 22.47 -3.22
CA PHE A 502 11.28 23.08 -2.23
C PHE A 502 10.50 24.02 -1.30
N VAL A 503 10.85 23.99 -0.01
CA VAL A 503 10.21 24.82 1.04
C VAL A 503 11.20 25.78 1.66
N TRP A 504 12.33 25.27 2.20
CA TRP A 504 13.38 26.09 2.78
C TRP A 504 14.69 25.31 2.90
N VAL A 505 15.82 26.03 3.01
CA VAL A 505 17.12 25.49 3.42
C VAL A 505 17.66 26.25 4.64
N ARG A 506 18.43 25.57 5.49
CA ARG A 506 19.30 26.19 6.51
C ARG A 506 20.71 25.68 6.32
N THR A 507 21.69 26.56 6.49
CA THR A 507 23.12 26.25 6.34
C THR A 507 23.92 26.72 7.56
N TRP A 508 24.96 25.97 7.92
CA TRP A 508 25.89 26.32 9.00
C TRP A 508 27.28 26.53 8.45
N LEU A 509 27.64 27.81 8.28
CA LEU A 509 28.90 28.23 7.72
C LEU A 509 29.98 28.28 8.80
N THR A 510 30.99 27.43 8.67
CA THR A 510 32.12 27.37 9.60
C THR A 510 33.44 27.21 8.86
N THR A 511 34.51 27.78 9.42
CA THR A 511 35.90 27.53 8.98
C THR A 511 36.51 26.28 9.64
N GLY A 512 35.87 25.78 10.70
CA GLY A 512 36.15 24.46 11.26
C GLY A 512 35.43 23.38 10.46
N TRP A 513 35.50 22.15 10.96
CA TRP A 513 34.73 21.04 10.43
C TRP A 513 33.43 20.89 11.20
N LEU A 514 32.31 20.69 10.49
CA LEU A 514 31.03 20.27 11.04
C LEU A 514 30.55 19.11 10.18
N TYR A 515 30.46 17.93 10.79
CA TYR A 515 30.01 16.71 10.14
C TYR A 515 28.75 16.21 10.86
N SER A 516 27.57 16.39 10.27
CA SER A 516 26.34 15.75 10.74
C SER A 516 25.95 14.59 9.83
N THR A 517 25.58 13.47 10.44
CA THR A 517 25.35 12.21 9.75
C THR A 517 23.92 11.71 9.87
N SER A 518 23.09 12.34 10.73
CA SER A 518 21.72 11.89 10.96
C SER A 518 20.75 13.02 11.25
N VAL A 519 19.54 12.89 10.68
CA VAL A 519 18.38 13.74 10.95
C VAL A 519 17.19 12.87 11.34
N ALA A 520 16.44 13.30 12.36
CA ALA A 520 15.20 12.64 12.77
C ALA A 520 14.09 13.65 13.02
N VAL A 521 12.86 13.30 12.65
CA VAL A 521 11.69 14.16 12.86
C VAL A 521 10.70 13.47 13.78
N SER A 522 10.30 14.16 14.83
CA SER A 522 9.28 13.67 15.78
C SER A 522 7.87 13.97 15.28
N ASP A 523 6.90 13.15 15.67
CA ASP A 523 5.47 13.37 15.39
C ASP A 523 4.94 14.73 15.91
N THR A 524 5.65 15.33 16.87
CA THR A 524 5.34 16.66 17.41
C THR A 524 5.87 17.83 16.58
N GLY A 525 6.64 17.55 15.51
CA GLY A 525 7.21 18.57 14.62
C GLY A 525 8.60 19.08 15.02
N GLY A 526 9.29 18.42 15.95
CA GLY A 526 10.71 18.69 16.22
C GLY A 526 11.62 17.97 15.24
N VAL A 527 12.55 18.70 14.62
CA VAL A 527 13.60 18.19 13.72
C VAL A 527 14.92 18.17 14.48
N PHE A 528 15.56 17.01 14.60
CA PHE A 528 16.77 16.80 15.38
C PHE A 528 17.91 16.42 14.46
N VAL A 529 19.09 17.00 14.68
CA VAL A 529 20.28 16.73 13.88
C VAL A 529 21.44 16.39 14.80
N ALA A 530 22.09 15.26 14.53
CA ALA A 530 23.24 14.76 15.27
C ALA A 530 24.51 14.75 14.42
N GLY A 531 25.65 14.99 15.06
CA GLY A 531 26.95 15.00 14.39
C GLY A 531 28.13 15.25 15.31
N GLN A 532 29.20 15.78 14.71
CA GLN A 532 30.42 16.23 15.37
C GLN A 532 30.91 17.55 14.75
N PHE A 533 31.61 18.37 15.53
CA PHE A 533 32.15 19.63 15.05
C PHE A 533 33.50 19.97 15.69
N SER A 534 34.22 20.92 15.08
CA SER A 534 35.49 21.44 15.56
C SER A 534 35.54 22.97 15.43
N GLY A 535 36.31 23.62 16.30
CA GLY A 535 36.34 25.08 16.37
C GLY A 535 35.04 25.66 16.90
N SER A 536 34.74 26.91 16.54
CA SER A 536 33.52 27.60 16.97
C SER A 536 32.48 27.62 15.85
N VAL A 537 31.25 27.26 16.18
CA VAL A 537 30.10 27.23 15.25
C VAL A 537 28.92 27.92 15.92
N ASP A 538 28.26 28.82 15.21
CA ASP A 538 26.95 29.34 15.60
C ASP A 538 25.88 28.38 15.12
N PHE A 539 25.17 27.75 16.05
CA PHE A 539 24.14 26.76 15.73
C PHE A 539 22.75 27.37 15.52
N ASN A 540 22.56 28.67 15.74
CA ASN A 540 21.30 29.35 15.48
C ASN A 540 21.31 29.95 14.05
N PRO A 541 20.65 29.33 13.05
CA PRO A 541 20.61 29.88 11.69
C PRO A 541 19.68 31.11 11.55
N GLY A 542 19.00 31.54 12.62
CA GLY A 542 18.11 32.70 12.65
C GLY A 542 18.77 33.98 13.17
N PRO A 543 17.98 34.97 13.59
CA PRO A 543 18.51 36.16 14.24
C PRO A 543 18.98 35.84 15.67
N GLY A 544 20.26 36.03 15.96
CA GLY A 544 20.87 35.74 17.25
C GLY A 544 22.18 34.97 17.06
N GLU A 545 22.77 34.54 18.17
CA GLU A 545 23.95 33.66 18.17
C GLU A 545 23.75 32.64 19.29
N ASP A 546 23.99 31.36 19.00
CA ASP A 546 24.23 30.31 20.01
C ASP A 546 25.51 29.55 19.62
N ILE A 547 26.64 30.14 20.00
CA ILE A 547 27.97 29.69 19.60
C ILE A 547 28.48 28.64 20.57
N LEU A 548 28.71 27.44 20.07
CA LEU A 548 29.48 26.41 20.76
C LEU A 548 30.91 26.37 20.23
N THR A 549 31.85 26.05 21.11
CA THR A 549 33.26 25.87 20.75
C THR A 549 33.72 24.50 21.20
N ALA A 550 34.11 23.67 20.25
CA ALA A 550 34.62 22.35 20.52
C ALA A 550 35.97 22.43 21.26
N GLY A 551 36.31 21.38 22.00
CA GLY A 551 37.63 21.16 22.55
C GLY A 551 38.72 20.99 21.48
N ILE A 552 39.86 20.42 21.87
CA ILE A 552 40.90 20.08 20.90
C ILE A 552 40.45 18.82 20.16
N GLY A 553 40.12 18.92 18.88
CA GLY A 553 39.67 17.80 18.07
C GLY A 553 38.23 17.96 17.62
N TYR A 554 37.38 16.96 17.87
CA TYR A 554 35.96 16.98 17.54
C TYR A 554 35.12 16.72 18.77
N ASP A 555 34.07 17.51 18.95
CA ASP A 555 33.05 17.32 19.96
C ASP A 555 31.75 16.87 19.29
N ALA A 556 30.99 16.01 19.95
CA ALA A 556 29.68 15.59 19.50
C ALA A 556 28.67 16.72 19.66
N VAL A 557 27.66 16.77 18.79
CA VAL A 557 26.61 17.78 18.83
C VAL A 557 25.23 17.19 18.51
N LEU A 558 24.22 17.71 19.20
CA LEU A 558 22.80 17.53 18.91
C LEU A 558 22.12 18.90 18.91
N PHE A 559 21.42 19.24 17.85
CA PHE A 559 20.59 20.44 17.82
C PHE A 559 19.18 20.15 17.32
N LYS A 560 18.26 21.04 17.69
CA LYS A 560 16.84 20.94 17.35
C LYS A 560 16.34 22.18 16.62
N LEU A 561 15.57 21.93 15.57
CA LEU A 561 14.75 22.92 14.86
C LEU A 561 13.26 22.55 14.98
N ASP A 562 12.38 23.47 14.59
CA ASP A 562 10.99 23.14 14.24
C ASP A 562 10.85 22.78 12.74
N THR A 563 9.64 22.39 12.33
CA THR A 563 9.32 22.08 10.94
C THR A 563 9.47 23.26 9.97
N ASP A 564 9.53 24.50 10.47
CA ASP A 564 9.74 25.72 9.67
C ASP A 564 11.24 26.09 9.60
N GLY A 565 12.11 25.28 10.19
CA GLY A 565 13.56 25.48 10.21
C GLY A 565 13.99 26.56 11.20
N ASN A 566 13.17 26.90 12.19
CA ASN A 566 13.55 27.81 13.26
C ASN A 566 14.32 27.06 14.34
N TYR A 567 15.33 27.74 14.88
CA TYR A 567 16.18 27.21 15.94
C TYR A 567 15.45 27.07 17.29
N HIS A 568 15.69 25.96 18.00
CA HIS A 568 15.23 25.76 19.37
C HIS A 568 16.38 25.71 20.39
N TRP A 569 17.30 24.76 20.22
CA TRP A 569 18.42 24.56 21.14
C TRP A 569 19.53 23.72 20.50
N VAL A 570 20.74 23.82 21.07
CA VAL A 570 21.92 23.01 20.75
C VAL A 570 22.55 22.47 22.03
N ARG A 571 23.10 21.26 21.97
CA ARG A 571 23.91 20.62 23.01
C ARG A 571 25.15 20.01 22.39
N SER A 572 26.28 20.12 23.08
CA SER A 572 27.52 19.44 22.71
C SER A 572 28.14 18.77 23.91
N TRP A 573 28.88 17.69 23.66
CA TRP A 573 29.68 17.00 24.65
C TRP A 573 30.97 16.52 24.01
N GLY A 574 32.03 16.50 24.81
CA GLY A 574 33.35 16.09 24.33
C GLY A 574 34.45 16.38 25.33
N SER A 575 35.68 16.18 24.90
CA SER A 575 36.87 16.37 25.75
C SER A 575 37.45 17.79 25.65
N PRO A 576 37.76 18.45 26.77
CA PRO A 576 38.62 19.64 26.76
C PRO A 576 40.05 19.35 26.25
N ALA A 577 40.47 18.08 26.26
CA ALA A 577 41.76 17.61 25.76
C ALA A 577 41.67 17.18 24.29
N ALA A 578 42.77 16.72 23.69
CA ALA A 578 42.78 16.24 22.31
C ALA A 578 41.96 14.94 22.14
N GLY A 579 40.64 15.02 22.04
CA GLY A 579 39.69 13.90 21.88
C GLY A 579 39.00 13.90 20.52
N LYS A 580 38.43 12.77 20.14
CA LYS A 580 37.46 12.64 19.05
C LYS A 580 36.18 12.08 19.63
N ASP A 581 35.13 12.88 19.59
CA ASP A 581 33.82 12.57 20.09
C ASP A 581 32.81 12.90 19.00
N GLY A 582 31.91 11.96 18.68
CA GLY A 582 30.97 12.14 17.59
C GLY A 582 29.65 11.42 17.83
N ALA A 583 28.56 12.13 17.56
CA ALA A 583 27.23 11.54 17.49
C ALA A 583 26.97 11.06 16.05
N THR A 584 26.74 9.77 15.88
CA THR A 584 26.59 9.12 14.57
C THR A 584 25.14 9.08 14.11
N THR A 585 24.22 8.77 15.03
CA THR A 585 22.77 8.67 14.73
C THR A 585 21.93 9.23 15.86
N VAL A 586 20.78 9.84 15.50
CA VAL A 586 19.71 10.20 16.43
C VAL A 586 18.41 9.50 16.06
N ALA A 587 17.71 8.96 17.06
CA ALA A 587 16.33 8.52 16.93
C ALA A 587 15.44 9.28 17.90
N VAL A 588 14.18 9.47 17.54
CA VAL A 588 13.19 10.17 18.36
C VAL A 588 11.93 9.35 18.51
N ASN A 589 11.34 9.36 19.70
CA ASN A 589 10.02 8.75 19.89
C ASN A 589 8.89 9.74 19.57
N SER A 590 7.66 9.23 19.54
CA SER A 590 6.46 10.04 19.28
C SER A 590 6.21 11.16 20.29
N ALA A 591 6.79 11.07 21.48
CA ALA A 591 6.75 12.13 22.50
C ALA A 591 7.87 13.18 22.34
N GLY A 592 8.77 13.02 21.36
CA GLY A 592 9.86 13.94 21.05
C GLY A 592 11.11 13.80 21.92
N TYR A 593 11.26 12.70 22.67
CA TYR A 593 12.51 12.40 23.36
C TYR A 593 13.53 11.90 22.35
N ALA A 594 14.76 12.40 22.45
CA ALA A 594 15.85 12.06 21.54
C ALA A 594 16.85 11.09 22.20
N TYR A 595 17.26 10.11 21.41
CA TYR A 595 18.20 9.05 21.76
C TYR A 595 19.35 9.15 20.77
N VAL A 596 20.57 9.36 21.28
CA VAL A 596 21.75 9.61 20.45
C VAL A 596 22.80 8.56 20.75
N THR A 597 23.34 7.95 19.72
CA THR A 597 24.49 7.03 19.84
C THR A 597 25.71 7.59 19.10
N GLY A 598 26.86 7.00 19.35
CA GLY A 598 28.11 7.43 18.76
C GLY A 598 29.32 6.84 19.46
N PHE A 599 30.44 7.56 19.36
CA PHE A 599 31.69 7.23 20.01
C PHE A 599 32.27 8.44 20.74
N PHE A 600 33.06 8.19 21.77
CA PHE A 600 33.88 9.21 22.43
C PHE A 600 35.23 8.63 22.81
N SER A 601 36.23 9.48 23.00
CA SER A 601 37.58 9.04 23.37
C SER A 601 38.14 9.84 24.54
N LYS A 602 38.97 9.16 25.34
CA LYS A 602 39.56 9.71 26.57
C LYS A 602 38.52 10.07 27.62
N THR A 603 38.03 11.30 27.65
CA THR A 603 37.16 11.80 28.71
C THR A 603 36.19 12.79 28.12
N ALA A 604 34.89 12.57 28.30
CA ALA A 604 33.83 13.44 27.82
C ALA A 604 32.86 13.79 28.96
N ASP A 605 32.40 15.03 28.99
CA ASP A 605 31.29 15.46 29.84
C ASP A 605 29.99 15.37 29.06
N PHE A 606 29.15 14.41 29.40
CA PHE A 606 27.87 14.18 28.71
C PHE A 606 26.75 15.11 29.21
N ASP A 607 26.94 15.81 30.33
CA ASP A 607 25.98 16.83 30.77
C ASP A 607 26.43 18.21 30.28
N PRO A 608 25.78 18.79 29.26
CA PRO A 608 26.10 20.12 28.76
C PRO A 608 25.71 21.26 29.72
N GLY A 609 25.16 20.94 30.90
CA GLY A 609 24.74 21.87 31.93
C GLY A 609 25.84 22.27 32.94
N PRO A 610 25.46 22.85 34.09
CA PRO A 610 26.40 23.19 35.17
C PRO A 610 26.78 21.99 36.05
N SER A 611 26.07 20.88 35.95
CA SER A 611 26.46 19.58 36.51
C SER A 611 27.35 18.86 35.51
N GLU A 612 28.27 18.03 36.01
CA GLU A 612 29.14 17.20 35.17
C GLU A 612 28.64 15.75 35.20
N ASP A 613 28.56 15.10 34.04
CA ASP A 613 28.54 13.63 33.91
C ASP A 613 29.79 13.19 33.12
N ILE A 614 30.91 13.12 33.83
CA ILE A 614 32.20 12.76 33.26
C ILE A 614 32.30 11.25 33.06
N ARG A 615 32.47 10.85 31.80
CA ARG A 615 32.77 9.47 31.40
C ARG A 615 34.17 9.36 30.84
N ILE A 616 34.80 8.21 31.06
CA ILE A 616 36.16 7.93 30.61
C ILE A 616 36.07 6.72 29.69
N ALA A 617 36.60 6.86 28.48
CA ALA A 617 36.65 5.74 27.54
C ALA A 617 37.72 4.75 27.99
N GLU A 618 37.38 3.46 27.99
CA GLU A 618 38.31 2.36 28.20
C GLU A 618 38.86 1.90 26.85
N GLY A 619 40.10 2.28 26.51
CA GLY A 619 40.71 1.92 25.23
C GLY A 619 40.85 3.12 24.29
N SER A 620 40.64 2.92 22.99
CA SER A 620 40.78 4.00 22.00
C SER A 620 39.52 4.86 21.89
N SER A 621 38.35 4.23 22.00
CA SER A 621 37.03 4.87 21.93
C SER A 621 35.97 3.91 22.44
N ASP A 622 34.95 4.48 23.08
CA ASP A 622 33.82 3.75 23.65
C ASP A 622 32.52 4.22 23.02
N ALA A 623 31.55 3.30 22.94
CA ALA A 623 30.21 3.62 22.49
C ALA A 623 29.44 4.33 23.59
N PHE A 624 28.46 5.14 23.20
CA PHE A 624 27.54 5.74 24.15
C PHE A 624 26.09 5.67 23.69
N LEU A 625 25.16 5.80 24.63
CA LEU A 625 23.76 6.12 24.38
C LEU A 625 23.33 7.25 25.30
N CYS A 626 22.98 8.40 24.73
CA CYS A 626 22.63 9.62 25.44
C CYS A 626 21.15 9.98 25.24
N PHE A 627 20.52 10.53 26.28
CA PHE A 627 19.08 10.78 26.34
C PHE A 627 18.76 12.26 26.55
N TYR A 628 17.86 12.80 25.74
CA TYR A 628 17.40 14.18 25.87
C TYR A 628 15.88 14.28 25.86
N SER A 629 15.36 15.15 26.72
CA SER A 629 13.96 15.58 26.65
C SER A 629 13.68 16.43 25.40
N PRO A 630 12.40 16.60 24.99
CA PRO A 630 12.05 17.45 23.85
C PRO A 630 12.56 18.90 23.94
N ASP A 631 12.75 19.40 25.15
CA ASP A 631 13.25 20.75 25.45
C ASP A 631 14.79 20.81 25.54
N GLY A 632 15.49 19.71 25.26
CA GLY A 632 16.95 19.65 25.26
C GLY A 632 17.57 19.53 26.64
N ASN A 633 16.81 19.15 27.66
CA ASN A 633 17.39 18.80 28.97
C ASN A 633 18.01 17.40 28.88
N TYR A 634 19.25 17.28 29.35
CA TYR A 634 19.96 16.02 29.51
C TYR A 634 19.27 15.13 30.54
N LEU A 635 19.08 13.84 30.22
CA LEU A 635 18.41 12.87 31.08
C LEU A 635 19.34 11.76 31.58
N GLY A 636 20.50 11.59 30.96
CA GLY A 636 21.50 10.58 31.32
C GLY A 636 22.25 10.05 30.09
N ALA A 637 23.26 9.23 30.35
CA ALA A 637 23.99 8.50 29.33
C ALA A 637 24.46 7.13 29.84
N TRP A 638 24.56 6.18 28.91
CA TRP A 638 25.31 4.95 29.06
C TRP A 638 26.56 4.97 28.20
N THR A 639 27.62 4.33 28.67
CA THR A 639 28.88 4.19 27.95
C THR A 639 29.41 2.79 28.17
N TRP A 640 29.95 2.18 27.12
CA TRP A 640 30.55 0.84 27.19
C TRP A 640 31.69 0.70 26.16
N GLY A 641 32.74 -0.01 26.54
CA GLY A 641 33.94 -0.21 25.75
C GLY A 641 34.94 -1.14 26.45
N GLY A 642 36.10 -1.35 25.85
CA GLY A 642 37.06 -2.38 26.24
C GLY A 642 38.50 -1.89 26.27
N MET A 643 39.23 -2.24 27.33
CA MET A 643 40.53 -1.65 27.73
C MET A 643 41.62 -1.44 26.65
N GLU A 644 41.57 -2.11 25.49
CA GLU A 644 42.55 -1.99 24.41
C GLU A 644 41.93 -1.86 22.99
N SER A 645 40.63 -1.57 22.90
CA SER A 645 39.90 -1.63 21.63
C SER A 645 39.07 -0.37 21.33
N SER A 646 38.48 -0.37 20.13
CA SER A 646 37.43 0.59 19.76
C SER A 646 36.09 -0.10 19.89
N THR A 647 35.14 0.59 20.52
CA THR A 647 33.71 0.28 20.50
C THR A 647 33.00 1.54 20.03
N GLU A 648 32.18 1.43 19.00
CA GLU A 648 31.56 2.60 18.37
C GLU A 648 30.08 2.30 18.11
N GLY A 649 29.19 3.17 18.61
CA GLY A 649 27.78 3.14 18.22
C GLY A 649 27.60 3.77 16.84
N HIS A 650 26.95 3.07 15.92
CA HIS A 650 26.74 3.53 14.55
C HIS A 650 25.30 3.99 14.32
N SER A 651 24.33 3.23 14.81
CA SER A 651 22.92 3.49 14.57
C SER A 651 22.06 3.21 15.80
N VAL A 652 21.00 4.00 15.97
CA VAL A 652 20.02 3.84 17.05
C VAL A 652 18.61 3.89 16.45
N ALA A 653 17.74 3.01 16.91
CA ALA A 653 16.34 2.95 16.51
C ALA A 653 15.43 2.82 17.72
N VAL A 654 14.20 3.34 17.62
CA VAL A 654 13.22 3.33 18.71
C VAL A 654 11.90 2.75 18.22
N SER A 655 11.36 1.77 18.95
CA SER A 655 10.01 1.23 18.71
C SER A 655 9.19 1.35 19.99
N GLY A 656 8.32 2.37 20.02
CA GLY A 656 7.55 2.72 21.21
C GLY A 656 8.45 3.08 22.39
N LEU A 657 8.61 2.13 23.31
CA LEU A 657 9.40 2.27 24.54
C LEU A 657 10.73 1.52 24.49
N ASP A 658 11.00 0.74 23.44
CA ASP A 658 12.24 0.00 23.29
C ASP A 658 13.24 0.78 22.44
N ILE A 659 14.51 0.76 22.84
CA ILE A 659 15.62 1.44 22.19
C ILE A 659 16.64 0.38 21.78
N TYR A 660 17.11 0.44 20.54
CA TYR A 660 18.07 -0.49 19.97
C TYR A 660 19.28 0.28 19.48
N VAL A 661 20.47 -0.14 19.89
CA VAL A 661 21.74 0.44 19.45
C VAL A 661 22.54 -0.63 18.74
N ALA A 662 22.93 -0.35 17.50
CA ALA A 662 23.85 -1.20 16.75
C ALA A 662 25.17 -0.47 16.53
N GLY A 663 26.26 -1.22 16.58
CA GLY A 663 27.59 -0.67 16.42
C GLY A 663 28.63 -1.74 16.17
N THR A 664 29.89 -1.31 16.16
CA THR A 664 31.03 -2.20 16.00
C THR A 664 31.89 -2.22 17.25
N PHE A 665 32.57 -3.33 17.49
CA PHE A 665 33.50 -3.46 18.60
C PHE A 665 34.67 -4.36 18.24
N ARG A 666 35.79 -4.18 18.94
CA ARG A 666 36.96 -5.05 18.85
C ARG A 666 37.33 -5.58 20.24
N GLY A 667 37.93 -6.76 20.32
CA GLY A 667 38.40 -7.35 21.57
C GLY A 667 37.26 -7.74 22.51
N ILE A 668 37.52 -7.70 23.81
CA ILE A 668 36.58 -8.09 24.85
C ILE A 668 35.91 -6.84 25.41
N VAL A 669 34.58 -6.81 25.39
CA VAL A 669 33.76 -5.68 25.85
C VAL A 669 32.64 -6.20 26.75
N ASP A 670 32.41 -5.51 27.86
CA ASP A 670 31.19 -5.66 28.65
C ASP A 670 30.13 -4.72 28.08
N MET A 671 29.07 -5.30 27.53
CA MET A 671 27.99 -4.55 26.88
C MET A 671 26.88 -4.15 27.84
N ASP A 672 26.91 -4.58 29.11
CA ASP A 672 26.03 -4.06 30.17
C ASP A 672 26.67 -2.80 30.79
N PRO A 673 26.17 -1.59 30.50
CA PRO A 673 26.74 -0.37 31.06
C PRO A 673 26.34 -0.14 32.53
N GLY A 674 25.57 -1.06 33.12
CA GLY A 674 25.12 -1.04 34.50
C GLY A 674 26.11 -1.70 35.47
N SER A 675 25.58 -2.46 36.43
CA SER A 675 26.39 -3.17 37.43
C SER A 675 26.46 -4.68 37.19
N GLY A 676 25.81 -5.18 36.14
CA GLY A 676 25.92 -6.57 35.69
C GLY A 676 27.18 -6.77 34.85
N GLU A 677 27.27 -7.96 34.25
CA GLU A 677 28.29 -8.29 33.24
C GLU A 677 27.56 -8.94 32.06
N ASP A 678 27.80 -8.46 30.84
CA ASP A 678 27.39 -9.07 29.56
C ASP A 678 28.59 -9.06 28.59
N ILE A 679 29.47 -10.05 28.74
CA ILE A 679 30.78 -10.07 28.07
C ILE A 679 30.68 -10.63 26.66
N HIS A 680 31.13 -9.84 25.70
CA HIS A 680 31.26 -10.21 24.29
C HIS A 680 32.73 -10.12 23.84
N GLU A 681 33.14 -11.00 22.93
CA GLU A 681 34.49 -11.05 22.39
C GLU A 681 34.43 -11.07 20.86
N SER A 682 35.14 -10.13 20.22
CA SER A 682 35.29 -10.09 18.78
C SER A 682 36.45 -10.96 18.31
N PHE A 683 36.59 -11.15 17.00
CA PHE A 683 37.82 -11.70 16.45
C PHE A 683 39.02 -10.73 16.69
N PRO A 684 40.23 -11.21 17.07
CA PRO A 684 41.27 -10.36 17.67
C PRO A 684 41.79 -9.17 16.85
N THR A 685 41.64 -9.19 15.53
CA THR A 685 42.25 -8.19 14.62
C THR A 685 41.26 -7.23 14.00
N TRP A 686 39.99 -7.60 13.95
CA TRP A 686 38.96 -6.90 13.18
C TRP A 686 37.75 -6.57 14.04
N ASN A 687 36.89 -5.73 13.51
CA ASN A 687 35.67 -5.34 14.19
C ASN A 687 34.59 -6.38 13.93
N ASP A 688 33.82 -6.68 14.98
CA ASP A 688 32.59 -7.46 14.92
C ASP A 688 31.40 -6.54 15.24
N VAL A 689 30.18 -7.03 15.04
CA VAL A 689 28.96 -6.25 15.20
C VAL A 689 28.32 -6.54 16.55
N PHE A 690 27.74 -5.52 17.18
CA PHE A 690 26.85 -5.69 18.33
C PHE A 690 25.46 -5.06 18.09
N LEU A 691 24.47 -5.61 18.79
CA LEU A 691 23.12 -5.08 18.95
C LEU A 691 22.74 -5.11 20.43
N SER A 692 22.45 -3.95 21.00
CA SER A 692 22.03 -3.80 22.40
C SER A 692 20.61 -3.24 22.49
N LYS A 693 19.82 -3.78 23.42
CA LYS A 693 18.46 -3.30 23.72
C LYS A 693 18.38 -2.64 25.09
N PHE A 694 17.68 -1.51 25.14
CA PHE A 694 17.30 -0.79 26.34
C PHE A 694 15.78 -0.58 26.39
N ASN A 695 15.22 -0.46 27.59
CA ASN A 695 13.80 -0.13 27.80
C ASN A 695 13.57 1.40 27.91
N ALA A 696 12.32 1.83 28.09
CA ALA A 696 11.97 3.25 28.11
C ALA A 696 12.56 4.07 29.27
N ALA A 697 12.93 3.41 30.37
CA ALA A 697 13.67 4.04 31.44
C ALA A 697 15.18 4.03 31.18
N ALA A 698 15.58 3.76 29.93
CA ALA A 698 16.94 3.51 29.49
C ALA A 698 17.61 2.33 30.22
N GLY A 699 16.86 1.41 30.83
CA GLY A 699 17.47 0.25 31.49
C GLY A 699 17.95 -0.76 30.45
N PHE A 700 19.21 -1.20 30.54
CA PHE A 700 19.77 -2.28 29.73
C PHE A 700 18.92 -3.55 29.85
N GLN A 701 18.75 -4.28 28.74
CA GLN A 701 17.95 -5.51 28.68
C GLN A 701 18.77 -6.72 28.23
N TRP A 702 19.50 -6.59 27.12
CA TRP A 702 20.38 -7.62 26.57
C TRP A 702 21.29 -7.01 25.50
N ALA A 703 22.44 -7.64 25.25
CA ALA A 703 23.21 -7.45 24.03
C ALA A 703 23.34 -8.77 23.25
N LYS A 704 23.63 -8.63 21.95
CA LYS A 704 23.99 -9.69 21.01
C LYS A 704 25.22 -9.22 20.24
N SER A 705 26.10 -10.16 19.91
CA SER A 705 27.22 -9.91 19.02
C SER A 705 27.38 -11.04 18.03
N TRP A 706 27.84 -10.71 16.83
CA TRP A 706 28.18 -11.68 15.80
C TRP A 706 29.29 -11.10 14.91
N GLY A 707 30.05 -12.00 14.29
CA GLY A 707 31.19 -11.64 13.46
C GLY A 707 32.05 -12.86 13.15
N GLY A 708 33.20 -12.62 12.53
CA GLY A 708 34.07 -13.66 12.03
C GLY A 708 35.54 -13.26 11.90
N PRO A 709 36.36 -14.06 11.21
CA PRO A 709 37.78 -13.77 11.03
C PRO A 709 38.09 -12.54 10.16
N GLY A 710 37.07 -12.00 9.46
CA GLY A 710 37.15 -10.79 8.66
C GLY A 710 36.69 -9.55 9.43
N ASN A 711 36.60 -8.43 8.72
CA ASN A 711 36.06 -7.19 9.26
C ASN A 711 34.57 -7.07 8.95
N ASP A 712 33.79 -6.93 10.01
CA ASP A 712 32.34 -6.87 9.97
C ASP A 712 31.86 -5.52 10.48
N THR A 713 30.87 -4.97 9.79
CA THR A 713 30.44 -3.58 9.94
C THR A 713 28.93 -3.51 9.93
N VAL A 714 28.39 -2.55 10.68
CA VAL A 714 26.98 -2.20 10.65
C VAL A 714 26.84 -0.75 10.23
N GLU A 715 25.81 -0.46 9.44
CA GLU A 715 25.52 0.88 8.94
C GLU A 715 24.25 1.42 9.61
N VAL A 716 23.14 0.67 9.54
CA VAL A 716 21.84 1.13 10.05
C VAL A 716 21.08 0.00 10.76
N VAL A 717 20.43 0.33 11.88
CA VAL A 717 19.37 -0.48 12.48
C VAL A 717 18.02 0.21 12.28
N SER A 718 17.00 -0.55 11.90
CA SER A 718 15.62 -0.09 11.77
C SER A 718 14.67 -1.10 12.40
N VAL A 719 13.49 -0.66 12.83
CA VAL A 719 12.57 -1.48 13.62
C VAL A 719 11.13 -1.24 13.20
N ASN A 720 10.32 -2.30 13.15
CA ASN A 720 8.88 -2.21 13.01
C ASN A 720 8.18 -3.29 13.88
N SER A 721 6.90 -3.56 13.64
CA SER A 721 6.14 -4.58 14.36
C SER A 721 6.62 -6.01 14.11
N SER A 722 7.28 -6.26 12.97
CA SER A 722 7.75 -7.58 12.55
C SER A 722 9.12 -7.93 13.13
N GLY A 723 9.97 -6.94 13.44
CA GLY A 723 11.28 -7.21 14.01
C GLY A 723 12.24 -6.02 14.05
N ILE A 724 13.50 -6.37 14.30
CA ILE A 724 14.68 -5.51 14.26
C ILE A 724 15.46 -5.90 13.01
N PHE A 725 15.79 -4.93 12.16
CA PHE A 725 16.48 -5.14 10.89
C PHE A 725 17.79 -4.39 10.90
N ILE A 726 18.85 -5.01 10.40
CA ILE A 726 20.20 -4.47 10.43
C ILE A 726 20.85 -4.69 9.07
N ILE A 727 21.39 -3.62 8.50
CA ILE A 727 22.23 -3.69 7.30
C ILE A 727 23.68 -3.40 7.64
N GLY A 728 24.57 -3.97 6.84
CA GLY A 728 25.98 -3.72 6.94
C GLY A 728 26.77 -4.45 5.88
N GLY A 729 28.06 -4.62 6.14
CA GLY A 729 28.90 -5.46 5.31
C GLY A 729 29.83 -6.32 6.13
N PHE A 730 30.18 -7.47 5.57
CA PHE A 730 30.99 -8.49 6.24
C PHE A 730 32.04 -9.04 5.27
N SER A 731 33.09 -9.64 5.83
CA SER A 731 34.16 -10.28 5.04
C SER A 731 34.58 -11.61 5.67
N ASP A 732 35.11 -12.52 4.86
CA ASP A 732 35.35 -13.91 5.29
C ASP A 732 34.02 -14.58 5.75
N THR A 733 34.09 -15.47 6.73
CA THR A 733 32.98 -16.29 7.19
C THR A 733 32.40 -15.76 8.49
N VAL A 734 31.09 -15.54 8.54
CA VAL A 734 30.34 -15.05 9.71
C VAL A 734 29.20 -15.99 10.04
N ASP A 735 28.98 -16.23 11.34
CA ASP A 735 27.75 -16.81 11.86
C ASP A 735 26.80 -15.67 12.26
N PHE A 736 25.66 -15.56 11.59
CA PHE A 736 24.68 -14.50 11.87
C PHE A 736 23.69 -14.87 12.98
N ASP A 737 23.66 -16.11 13.47
CA ASP A 737 22.85 -16.49 14.64
C ASP A 737 23.69 -16.36 15.93
N PRO A 738 23.50 -15.30 16.76
CA PRO A 738 24.17 -15.17 18.05
C PRO A 738 23.63 -16.13 19.13
N GLY A 739 22.69 -17.00 18.76
CA GLY A 739 22.09 -18.03 19.61
C GLY A 739 22.83 -19.37 19.56
N PRO A 740 22.15 -20.48 19.89
CA PRO A 740 22.73 -21.83 19.84
C PRO A 740 22.67 -22.48 18.44
N GLY A 741 22.01 -21.85 17.47
CA GLY A 741 22.01 -22.28 16.07
C GLY A 741 23.27 -21.82 15.35
N GLU A 742 23.39 -22.18 14.07
CA GLU A 742 24.43 -21.68 13.17
C GLU A 742 23.73 -21.21 11.89
N GLU A 743 23.98 -19.97 11.48
CA GLU A 743 23.60 -19.44 10.17
C GLU A 743 24.85 -18.83 9.51
N ILE A 744 25.60 -19.69 8.84
CA ILE A 744 26.92 -19.36 8.29
C ILE A 744 26.80 -18.75 6.89
N ARG A 745 27.38 -17.58 6.69
CA ARG A 745 27.59 -16.96 5.38
C ARG A 745 29.06 -16.68 5.16
N THR A 746 29.51 -16.77 3.90
CA THR A 746 30.90 -16.52 3.52
C THR A 746 30.95 -15.50 2.39
N ALA A 747 31.72 -14.44 2.60
CA ALA A 747 32.14 -13.54 1.53
C ALA A 747 33.36 -14.14 0.84
N ASP A 748 33.25 -14.45 -0.45
CA ASP A 748 34.33 -15.06 -1.24
C ASP A 748 35.26 -14.02 -1.89
N ASP A 749 34.93 -12.74 -1.74
CA ASP A 749 35.75 -11.60 -2.15
C ASP A 749 36.10 -10.65 -0.97
N THR A 750 36.26 -9.35 -1.22
CA THR A 750 36.68 -8.37 -0.22
C THR A 750 35.60 -7.96 0.79
N ARG A 751 34.30 -7.90 0.43
CA ARG A 751 33.20 -7.45 1.32
C ARG A 751 31.83 -7.67 0.66
N HIS A 752 30.91 -8.38 1.32
CA HIS A 752 29.52 -8.53 0.87
C HIS A 752 28.58 -7.67 1.71
N MET A 753 27.44 -7.28 1.12
CA MET A 753 26.35 -6.61 1.84
C MET A 753 25.50 -7.65 2.58
N PHE A 754 24.95 -7.29 3.73
CA PHE A 754 23.94 -8.11 4.40
C PHE A 754 22.73 -7.28 4.85
N LEU A 755 21.59 -7.97 4.96
CA LEU A 755 20.43 -7.56 5.74
C LEU A 755 20.04 -8.73 6.63
N THR A 756 19.98 -8.52 7.94
CA THR A 756 19.58 -9.54 8.91
C THR A 756 18.43 -9.04 9.78
N ALA A 757 17.61 -9.98 10.26
CA ALA A 757 16.48 -9.71 11.11
C ALA A 757 16.54 -10.47 12.44
N PHE A 758 16.05 -9.82 13.49
CA PHE A 758 15.91 -10.37 14.84
C PHE A 758 14.52 -10.09 15.40
N THR A 759 14.04 -10.98 16.27
CA THR A 759 12.87 -10.69 17.10
C THR A 759 13.16 -9.54 18.09
N PRO A 760 12.14 -8.87 18.65
CA PRO A 760 12.33 -7.88 19.72
C PRO A 760 13.03 -8.42 20.99
N GLY A 761 13.10 -9.75 21.14
CA GLY A 761 13.83 -10.45 22.20
C GLY A 761 15.30 -10.74 21.87
N GLY A 762 15.77 -10.38 20.68
CA GLY A 762 17.16 -10.60 20.24
C GLY A 762 17.44 -12.00 19.71
N ASN A 763 16.42 -12.81 19.42
CA ASN A 763 16.59 -14.08 18.71
C ASN A 763 16.69 -13.85 17.21
N PHE A 764 17.62 -14.54 16.55
CA PHE A 764 17.79 -14.54 15.09
C PHE A 764 16.52 -14.99 14.36
N LEU A 765 16.23 -14.37 13.22
CA LEU A 765 15.14 -14.76 12.32
C LEU A 765 15.67 -15.23 10.96
N TRP A 766 16.41 -14.38 10.26
CA TRP A 766 16.93 -14.66 8.92
C TRP A 766 18.06 -13.68 8.55
N VAL A 767 18.83 -14.05 7.52
CA VAL A 767 19.84 -13.17 6.89
C VAL A 767 19.85 -13.38 5.38
N ASN A 768 19.93 -12.27 4.65
CA ASN A 768 20.20 -12.24 3.21
C ASN A 768 21.52 -11.51 2.96
N THR A 769 22.26 -11.98 1.97
CA THR A 769 23.59 -11.45 1.63
C THR A 769 23.71 -11.27 0.13
N TRP A 770 24.29 -10.16 -0.29
CA TRP A 770 24.46 -9.81 -1.70
C TRP A 770 25.90 -9.49 -2.03
N ASP A 771 26.31 -9.93 -3.20
CA ASP A 771 27.59 -9.64 -3.81
C ASP A 771 27.36 -9.18 -5.26
N SER A 772 28.26 -8.31 -5.72
CA SER A 772 28.28 -7.81 -7.09
C SER A 772 29.28 -8.53 -8.00
N GLY A 773 30.01 -9.50 -7.45
CA GLY A 773 31.13 -10.19 -8.09
C GLY A 773 32.31 -9.25 -8.40
N SER A 774 32.30 -8.04 -7.83
CA SER A 774 33.31 -7.02 -8.05
C SER A 774 34.28 -6.99 -6.88
N THR A 775 35.56 -7.22 -7.17
CA THR A 775 36.68 -6.99 -6.23
C THR A 775 36.83 -5.53 -5.73
N ALA A 776 35.86 -4.66 -5.99
CA ALA A 776 35.85 -3.26 -5.61
C ALA A 776 35.19 -3.09 -4.23
N VAL A 777 35.97 -2.55 -3.30
CA VAL A 777 35.66 -2.36 -1.86
C VAL A 777 34.46 -1.48 -1.48
N ASN A 778 33.62 -0.99 -2.40
CA ASN A 778 32.62 0.04 -2.09
C ASN A 778 31.17 -0.28 -2.47
N ASP A 779 30.83 -1.54 -2.76
CA ASP A 779 29.42 -1.92 -2.77
C ASP A 779 28.89 -1.90 -1.34
N GLY A 780 27.77 -1.23 -1.11
CA GLY A 780 27.35 -0.90 0.25
C GLY A 780 25.87 -0.62 0.36
N ALA A 781 25.24 -1.34 1.28
CA ALA A 781 23.96 -0.98 1.87
C ALA A 781 24.19 0.22 2.78
N THR A 782 23.46 1.32 2.59
CA THR A 782 23.67 2.55 3.37
C THR A 782 22.38 3.07 3.98
N GLY A 783 21.23 2.86 3.33
CA GLY A 783 19.92 3.23 3.86
C GLY A 783 19.08 2.01 4.22
N LEU A 784 18.37 2.10 5.36
CA LEU A 784 17.40 1.08 5.79
C LEU A 784 16.16 1.74 6.42
N ALA A 785 14.97 1.38 5.94
CA ALA A 785 13.71 1.78 6.54
C ALA A 785 12.75 0.60 6.65
N ALA A 786 12.12 0.46 7.81
CA ALA A 786 11.09 -0.56 8.06
C ALA A 786 9.71 0.11 8.12
N SER A 787 8.78 -0.33 7.29
CA SER A 787 7.44 0.24 7.21
C SER A 787 6.52 -0.30 8.31
N HIS A 788 5.42 0.41 8.56
CA HIS A 788 4.44 0.03 9.58
C HIS A 788 3.69 -1.28 9.26
N ASP A 789 3.59 -1.65 7.99
CA ASP A 789 2.95 -2.85 7.46
C ASP A 789 3.92 -4.05 7.35
N GLY A 790 5.15 -3.87 7.83
CA GLY A 790 6.10 -4.95 8.05
C GLY A 790 7.22 -5.04 7.02
N PHE A 791 7.08 -4.40 5.85
CA PHE A 791 8.10 -4.45 4.80
C PHE A 791 9.39 -3.75 5.21
N VAL A 792 10.47 -4.14 4.55
CA VAL A 792 11.80 -3.60 4.77
C VAL A 792 12.34 -3.07 3.45
N TYR A 793 12.87 -1.86 3.49
CA TYR A 793 13.43 -1.16 2.34
C TYR A 793 14.89 -0.89 2.58
N MET A 794 15.72 -1.28 1.63
CA MET A 794 17.16 -1.11 1.67
C MET A 794 17.62 -0.34 0.44
N SER A 795 18.52 0.63 0.65
CA SER A 795 19.11 1.41 -0.43
C SER A 795 20.63 1.42 -0.32
N GLY A 796 21.29 1.71 -1.43
CA GLY A 796 22.73 1.82 -1.46
C GLY A 796 23.27 2.00 -2.86
N ASN A 797 24.52 1.56 -3.05
CA ASN A 797 25.16 1.56 -4.35
C ASN A 797 25.87 0.26 -4.64
N PHE A 798 25.97 -0.07 -5.93
CA PHE A 798 26.66 -1.26 -6.40
C PHE A 798 27.38 -1.00 -7.73
N ARG A 799 28.42 -1.79 -8.00
CA ARG A 799 29.15 -1.90 -9.26
C ARG A 799 28.95 -3.31 -9.83
N GLY A 800 29.40 -3.62 -11.05
CA GLY A 800 29.33 -5.00 -11.55
C GLY A 800 27.90 -5.46 -11.82
N THR A 801 27.58 -6.69 -11.43
CA THR A 801 26.23 -7.27 -11.55
C THR A 801 25.84 -7.88 -10.21
N VAL A 802 24.77 -7.39 -9.61
CA VAL A 802 24.18 -7.94 -8.38
C VAL A 802 22.88 -8.64 -8.76
N ASP A 803 22.68 -9.85 -8.24
CA ASP A 803 21.38 -10.50 -8.22
C ASP A 803 20.69 -10.13 -6.90
N PHE A 804 19.62 -9.32 -6.96
CA PHE A 804 18.96 -8.84 -5.74
C PHE A 804 17.94 -9.84 -5.17
N ASP A 805 17.57 -10.88 -5.92
CA ASP A 805 16.72 -11.96 -5.42
C ASP A 805 17.56 -12.88 -4.50
N PRO A 806 17.29 -12.94 -3.18
CA PRO A 806 18.02 -13.80 -2.25
C PRO A 806 17.70 -15.30 -2.39
N THR A 807 16.80 -15.69 -3.29
CA THR A 807 16.37 -17.09 -3.50
C THR A 807 17.08 -17.75 -4.69
N ASP A 808 16.57 -18.91 -5.15
CA ASP A 808 17.03 -19.56 -6.39
C ASP A 808 16.54 -18.82 -7.67
N GLY A 809 15.70 -17.79 -7.51
CA GLY A 809 15.29 -16.89 -8.58
C GLY A 809 16.42 -15.97 -9.03
N THR A 810 16.10 -15.05 -9.93
CA THR A 810 17.09 -14.09 -10.43
C THR A 810 16.46 -12.72 -10.68
N ASP A 811 17.00 -11.68 -10.08
CA ASP A 811 16.75 -10.27 -10.38
C ASP A 811 18.09 -9.54 -10.58
N ASN A 812 18.68 -9.72 -11.77
CA ASN A 812 20.02 -9.24 -12.07
C ASN A 812 20.03 -7.76 -12.50
N HIS A 813 20.72 -6.93 -11.73
CA HIS A 813 20.98 -5.52 -12.02
C HIS A 813 22.45 -5.30 -12.37
N THR A 814 22.73 -4.58 -13.46
CA THR A 814 24.11 -4.37 -13.96
C THR A 814 24.49 -2.89 -14.04
N ALA A 815 25.60 -2.56 -13.39
CA ALA A 815 26.25 -1.24 -13.35
C ALA A 815 27.57 -1.20 -14.15
N GLY A 816 28.15 -2.34 -14.50
CA GLY A 816 29.39 -2.42 -15.27
C GLY A 816 30.57 -1.81 -14.52
N SER A 817 31.21 -0.77 -15.09
CA SER A 817 32.41 -0.15 -14.48
C SER A 817 32.13 1.07 -13.60
N VAL A 818 30.89 1.54 -13.51
CA VAL A 818 30.45 2.68 -12.67
C VAL A 818 29.63 2.18 -11.48
N TYR A 819 29.38 3.03 -10.50
CA TYR A 819 28.43 2.75 -9.43
C TYR A 819 27.03 3.25 -9.81
N LYS A 820 26.04 2.36 -9.66
CA LYS A 820 24.62 2.68 -9.72
C LYS A 820 24.03 2.68 -8.32
N ALA A 821 23.00 3.49 -8.14
CA ALA A 821 22.17 3.44 -6.95
C ALA A 821 21.16 2.29 -7.06
N PHE A 822 20.75 1.74 -5.92
CA PHE A 822 19.66 0.79 -5.85
C PHE A 822 18.70 1.12 -4.71
N LEU A 823 17.47 0.64 -4.88
CA LEU A 823 16.42 0.57 -3.86
C LEU A 823 15.80 -0.82 -3.99
N MET A 824 15.65 -1.52 -2.88
CA MET A 824 14.95 -2.79 -2.84
C MET A 824 13.95 -2.84 -1.69
N LYS A 825 12.91 -3.65 -1.89
CA LYS A 825 11.88 -3.98 -0.92
C LYS A 825 11.91 -5.48 -0.67
N LEU A 826 11.85 -5.88 0.59
CA LEU A 826 11.71 -7.27 1.01
C LEU A 826 10.48 -7.45 1.90
N LEU A 827 9.95 -8.67 1.88
CA LEU A 827 8.88 -9.10 2.76
C LEU A 827 9.40 -9.22 4.21
N PRO A 828 8.53 -9.18 5.23
CA PRO A 828 8.96 -9.20 6.64
C PRO A 828 9.74 -10.46 7.05
N ASP A 829 9.56 -11.56 6.34
CA ASP A 829 10.27 -12.82 6.53
C ASP A 829 11.58 -12.92 5.72
N GLY A 830 11.97 -11.83 5.05
CA GLY A 830 13.18 -11.75 4.25
C GLY A 830 13.04 -12.36 2.86
N SER A 831 11.85 -12.84 2.49
CA SER A 831 11.63 -13.38 1.15
C SER A 831 11.50 -12.28 0.09
N TRP A 832 11.76 -12.71 -1.16
CA TRP A 832 11.68 -11.91 -2.36
C TRP A 832 10.26 -11.74 -2.85
#